data_AF-A0A7X9FYM8-F1
#
_entry.id   AF-A0A7X9FYM8-F1
#
_cell.length_a   1.000
_cell.length_b   1.000
_cell.length_c   1.000
_cell.angle_alpha   90.00
_cell.angle_beta   90.00
_cell.angle_gamma   90.00
#
_symmetry.space_group_name_H-M   'P 1'
#
loop_
_entity.id
_entity.type
_entity.pdbx_description
1 polymer ?
#
loop_
_entity_poly.entity_id
_entity_poly.type
_entity_poly.pdbx_seq_one_letter_code
_entity_poly.pdbx_strand_id
1 'polypeptide(L)'
;RKVNTLREDFLERIACIEGVYVPGFYEPEYNDDWTLKAFKPLKDTYPAKIRKRIINDLDNVYFPEKVIVPYIDVVHNRIMLELFRGCTRGCRFCQAGYIYRPVRERTPERLMGLADKLEESSGYGEISLTSLSTSDYSGLPELTSGLIEVMEPKMVNLSLPSLRIDSFSLDLMEKVQKVRKSGLTFAPEAGTQRLRDVINKGVTEEDLLNSVGMAFRAGWNGVKLYFMIGLPLETMEDVEGIAKLGTMVVDEYFRIPKEQRGRGLEVTISTSSFVPKPFTPFQWEAQDTIETLREKQMFLKDKIRSRHLKYNWHDPELSMLEAVFARGDRRLGSVLHRAWELGCRFDSWGEHFKYDAWLKAFDDCGIDPAFYANRKRNEDEVLPWDHIDVGVTKKHLLREKKRAEKGEVTPNCMESCVGCGASVFGQGICSNYTGSKKSGKVNDDDLAEQNRSLIKQARQTDGRTANDKPVSSIRIRFVRGESVKFLSHLDLMKVFERALRRSGLPVSYSKGFNPHPQMVLGLPLSVGMTIECEHADFQLDTEVEPGGFIQRLNDSLPDGIRVTAAAVNNSKKNIMAIVRRADFELEVFTDELLPYGDATRGLEAMMKRDSIRIGKETRGKRGDITVKETEIRPLIFDAVIEELKAVPSGYEVFKSAFLVKACLKAGSQANLSPGLFIKAL
;
A
#
# COMPACT_ATOMS: atom_id res chain seq x y z
N ARG A 1 11.55 28.62 -21.13
CA ARG A 1 10.66 29.55 -21.89
C ARG A 1 9.64 28.69 -22.63
N LYS A 2 8.35 28.78 -22.28
CA LYS A 2 7.27 28.05 -22.98
C LYS A 2 7.01 28.76 -24.31
N VAL A 3 7.48 28.17 -25.41
CA VAL A 3 6.94 28.49 -26.73
C VAL A 3 5.46 28.10 -26.65
N ASN A 4 4.57 29.03 -26.98
CA ASN A 4 3.13 28.82 -26.96
C ASN A 4 2.73 27.95 -28.18
N THR A 5 3.27 26.74 -28.26
CA THR A 5 2.90 25.76 -29.29
C THR A 5 1.48 25.31 -29.00
N LEU A 6 0.63 25.27 -30.03
CA LEU A 6 -0.74 24.79 -29.89
C LEU A 6 -0.70 23.32 -29.40
N ARG A 7 -1.73 22.89 -28.68
CA ARG A 7 -1.83 21.51 -28.17
C ARG A 7 -1.57 20.48 -29.27
N GLU A 8 -2.07 20.75 -30.47
CA GLU A 8 -1.91 19.92 -31.65
C GLU A 8 -0.44 19.77 -32.06
N ASP A 9 0.32 20.86 -32.15
CA ASP A 9 1.76 20.82 -32.45
C ASP A 9 2.54 19.94 -31.46
N PHE A 10 2.18 19.99 -30.18
CA PHE A 10 2.78 19.13 -29.17
C PHE A 10 2.43 17.66 -29.41
N LEU A 11 1.15 17.35 -29.65
CA LEU A 11 0.68 15.98 -29.90
C LEU A 11 1.33 15.37 -31.16
N GLU A 12 1.45 16.14 -32.24
CA GLU A 12 2.14 15.76 -33.47
C GLU A 12 3.59 15.35 -33.20
N ARG A 13 4.32 16.18 -32.43
CA ARG A 13 5.73 15.93 -32.11
C ARG A 13 5.94 14.68 -31.26
N ILE A 14 5.07 14.45 -30.27
CA ILE A 14 5.22 13.28 -29.38
C ILE A 14 4.75 11.97 -30.03
N ALA A 15 3.86 12.03 -31.01
CA ALA A 15 3.39 10.84 -31.72
C ALA A 15 4.50 10.12 -32.51
N CYS A 16 5.58 10.83 -32.84
CA CYS A 16 6.78 10.24 -33.45
C CYS A 16 7.67 9.49 -32.44
N ILE A 17 7.43 9.62 -31.13
CA ILE A 17 8.18 8.90 -30.10
C ILE A 17 7.58 7.50 -29.96
N GLU A 18 8.42 6.47 -30.11
CA GLU A 18 7.98 5.07 -29.93
C GLU A 18 7.24 4.88 -28.60
N GLY A 19 6.16 4.09 -28.61
CA GLY A 19 5.35 3.80 -27.42
C GLY A 19 4.41 4.92 -26.97
N VAL A 20 4.47 6.11 -27.57
CA VAL A 20 3.47 7.15 -27.36
C VAL A 20 2.26 6.87 -28.25
N TYR A 21 1.11 6.71 -27.62
CA TYR A 21 -0.17 6.62 -28.30
C TYR A 21 -0.95 7.92 -28.12
N VAL A 22 -1.37 8.54 -29.23
CA VAL A 22 -2.25 9.71 -29.21
C VAL A 22 -3.64 9.29 -29.70
N PRO A 23 -4.60 9.05 -28.79
CA PRO A 23 -5.96 8.64 -29.11
C PRO A 23 -6.64 9.32 -30.30
N GLY A 24 -6.55 10.65 -30.38
CA GLY A 24 -7.24 11.44 -31.40
C GLY A 24 -6.64 11.34 -32.81
N PHE A 25 -5.53 10.62 -32.98
CA PHE A 25 -4.87 10.43 -34.28
C PHE A 25 -5.33 9.18 -35.01
N TYR A 26 -6.32 8.48 -34.46
CA TYR A 26 -6.82 7.23 -34.98
C TYR A 26 -8.34 7.21 -34.97
N GLU A 27 -8.92 6.67 -36.04
CA GLU A 27 -10.35 6.55 -36.21
C GLU A 27 -10.76 5.07 -36.21
N PRO A 28 -11.67 4.65 -35.30
CA PRO A 28 -12.25 3.33 -35.34
C PRO A 28 -13.32 3.24 -36.44
N GLU A 29 -13.24 2.19 -37.26
CA GLU A 29 -14.30 1.80 -38.19
C GLU A 29 -15.01 0.58 -37.59
N TYR A 30 -16.34 0.63 -37.50
CA TYR A 30 -17.17 -0.44 -36.92
C TYR A 30 -17.95 -1.17 -38.01
N ASN A 31 -18.27 -2.44 -37.76
CA ASN A 31 -19.26 -3.20 -38.50
C ASN A 31 -20.69 -2.84 -38.02
N ASP A 32 -21.71 -3.33 -38.73
CA ASP A 32 -23.12 -3.09 -38.39
C ASP A 32 -23.52 -3.65 -37.00
N ASP A 33 -22.82 -4.69 -36.54
CA ASP A 33 -22.99 -5.30 -35.21
C ASP A 33 -22.15 -4.61 -34.11
N TRP A 34 -21.55 -3.46 -34.43
CA TRP A 34 -20.64 -2.69 -33.58
C TRP A 34 -19.32 -3.38 -33.21
N THR A 35 -18.99 -4.52 -33.79
CA THR A 35 -17.61 -5.05 -33.69
C THR A 35 -16.65 -4.13 -34.44
N LEU A 36 -15.41 -4.05 -33.97
CA LEU A 36 -14.41 -3.22 -34.61
C LEU A 36 -13.97 -3.88 -35.93
N LYS A 37 -14.08 -3.14 -37.04
CA LYS A 37 -13.66 -3.56 -38.37
C LYS A 37 -12.21 -3.19 -38.63
N ALA A 38 -11.82 -1.96 -38.27
CA ALA A 38 -10.47 -1.46 -38.43
C ALA A 38 -10.18 -0.34 -37.42
N PHE A 39 -8.89 -0.12 -37.16
CA PHE A 39 -8.41 0.99 -36.36
C PHE A 39 -7.32 1.72 -37.15
N LYS A 40 -7.70 2.79 -37.85
CA LYS A 40 -6.84 3.41 -38.87
C LYS A 40 -6.19 4.69 -38.35
N PRO A 41 -4.89 4.90 -38.61
CA PRO A 41 -4.30 6.21 -38.39
C PRO A 41 -4.91 7.24 -39.36
N LEU A 42 -5.13 8.47 -38.89
CA LEU A 42 -5.64 9.57 -39.71
C LEU A 42 -4.62 10.10 -40.73
N LYS A 43 -3.32 9.82 -40.52
CA LYS A 43 -2.23 10.17 -41.43
C LYS A 43 -1.26 8.99 -41.54
N ASP A 44 -0.67 8.79 -42.71
CA ASP A 44 0.32 7.73 -42.96
C ASP A 44 1.61 7.90 -42.12
N THR A 45 1.85 9.11 -41.62
CA THR A 45 2.99 9.41 -40.73
C THR A 45 2.80 8.86 -39.33
N TYR A 46 1.58 8.54 -38.90
CA TYR A 46 1.32 7.98 -37.58
C TYR A 46 1.52 6.47 -37.58
N PRO A 47 2.12 5.90 -36.51
CA PRO A 47 2.41 4.48 -36.47
C PRO A 47 1.10 3.67 -36.45
N ALA A 48 0.94 2.75 -37.41
CA ALA A 48 -0.21 1.83 -37.44
C ALA A 48 -0.21 0.84 -36.27
N LYS A 49 0.96 0.53 -35.71
CA LYS A 49 1.12 -0.23 -34.46
C LYS A 49 2.00 0.51 -33.48
N ILE A 50 1.52 0.65 -32.25
CA ILE A 50 2.22 1.33 -31.16
C ILE A 50 2.95 0.28 -30.35
N ARG A 51 4.26 0.14 -30.57
CA ARG A 51 5.11 -0.74 -29.77
C ARG A 51 5.41 -0.12 -28.42
N LYS A 52 5.16 -0.86 -27.33
CA LYS A 52 5.50 -0.41 -25.98
C LYS A 52 7.03 -0.20 -25.87
N ARG A 53 7.43 0.72 -24.99
CA ARG A 53 8.83 0.87 -24.61
C ARG A 53 9.12 0.14 -23.31
N ILE A 54 10.35 -0.33 -23.18
CA ILE A 54 10.86 -0.95 -21.96
C ILE A 54 12.14 -0.24 -21.52
N ILE A 55 12.44 -0.30 -20.23
CA ILE A 55 13.76 0.02 -19.69
C ILE A 55 14.66 -1.18 -20.00
N ASN A 56 15.71 -0.99 -20.78
CA ASN A 56 16.59 -2.08 -21.19
C ASN A 56 17.47 -2.56 -20.03
N ASP A 57 18.20 -1.61 -19.43
CA ASP A 57 19.04 -1.85 -18.26
C ASP A 57 18.28 -1.40 -17.01
N LEU A 58 17.61 -2.36 -16.37
CA LEU A 58 16.90 -2.07 -15.13
C LEU A 58 17.89 -1.80 -13.99
N ASP A 59 19.11 -2.34 -14.01
CA ASP A 59 20.06 -2.22 -12.90
C ASP A 59 20.58 -0.78 -12.77
N ASN A 60 20.92 -0.16 -13.91
CA ASN A 60 21.49 1.19 -13.94
C ASN A 60 20.46 2.31 -14.17
N VAL A 61 19.18 2.00 -14.43
CA VAL A 61 18.17 3.07 -14.56
C VAL A 61 18.00 3.83 -13.26
N TYR A 62 17.72 5.14 -13.38
CA TYR A 62 17.40 5.99 -12.26
C TYR A 62 16.37 5.35 -11.33
N PHE A 63 16.72 5.32 -10.05
CA PHE A 63 15.84 4.97 -8.94
C PHE A 63 15.99 6.09 -7.90
N PRO A 64 14.90 6.61 -7.31
CA PRO A 64 15.00 7.70 -6.35
C PRO A 64 15.78 7.23 -5.12
N GLU A 65 16.92 7.88 -4.86
CA GLU A 65 17.73 7.62 -3.65
C GLU A 65 17.33 8.53 -2.47
N LYS A 66 16.49 9.53 -2.74
CA LYS A 66 15.83 10.41 -1.77
C LYS A 66 14.35 10.49 -2.11
N VAL A 67 13.50 9.96 -1.24
CA VAL A 67 12.04 9.92 -1.45
C VAL A 67 11.35 11.00 -0.65
N ILE A 68 10.15 11.40 -1.09
CA ILE A 68 9.27 12.27 -0.30
C ILE A 68 8.85 11.48 0.95
N VAL A 69 9.14 12.03 2.13
CA VAL A 69 8.77 11.43 3.42
C VAL A 69 7.53 12.16 3.96
N PRO A 70 6.32 11.59 3.83
CA PRO A 70 5.10 12.25 4.28
C PRO A 70 5.03 12.28 5.80
N TYR A 71 4.66 13.39 6.43
CA TYR A 71 4.55 13.48 7.90
C TYR A 71 3.45 12.61 8.51
N ILE A 72 2.50 12.17 7.68
CA ILE A 72 1.35 11.34 8.03
C ILE A 72 1.55 9.89 7.58
N ASP A 73 0.67 9.01 8.05
CA ASP A 73 0.56 7.67 7.46
C ASP A 73 0.06 7.73 6.02
N VAL A 74 0.68 6.89 5.19
CA VAL A 74 0.29 6.64 3.81
C VAL A 74 0.21 5.13 3.57
N VAL A 75 -0.45 4.71 2.49
CA VAL A 75 -0.65 3.28 2.17
C VAL A 75 0.68 2.50 2.15
N HIS A 76 1.71 3.09 1.54
CA HIS A 76 3.05 2.52 1.49
C HIS A 76 4.00 3.30 2.41
N ASN A 77 3.80 3.18 3.73
CA ASN A 77 4.61 3.87 4.72
C ASN A 77 5.93 3.14 5.05
N ARG A 78 6.71 2.79 4.02
CA ARG A 78 7.93 1.96 4.10
C ARG A 78 8.80 2.20 2.86
N ILE A 79 10.08 1.81 2.91
CA ILE A 79 10.94 1.79 1.71
C ILE A 79 10.42 0.70 0.77
N MET A 80 10.23 1.05 -0.49
CA MET A 80 9.83 0.11 -1.55
C MET A 80 11.03 -0.14 -2.45
N LEU A 81 11.62 -1.34 -2.38
CA LEU A 81 12.84 -1.68 -3.12
C LEU A 81 12.49 -2.57 -4.32
N GLU A 82 12.50 -2.00 -5.54
CA GLU A 82 12.08 -2.69 -6.77
C GLU A 82 13.14 -3.68 -7.25
N LEU A 83 12.86 -4.98 -7.11
CA LEU A 83 13.81 -6.04 -7.45
C LEU A 83 13.95 -6.22 -8.96
N PHE A 84 12.82 -6.36 -9.65
CA PHE A 84 12.78 -6.71 -11.06
C PHE A 84 11.43 -6.36 -11.71
N ARG A 85 11.40 -6.29 -13.05
CA ARG A 85 10.18 -6.08 -13.85
C ARG A 85 9.97 -7.22 -14.82
N GLY A 86 8.75 -7.75 -14.87
CA GLY A 86 8.36 -8.89 -15.70
C GLY A 86 7.89 -10.07 -14.84
N CYS A 87 7.40 -11.14 -15.48
CA CYS A 87 7.07 -12.38 -14.80
C CYS A 87 7.38 -13.57 -15.72
N THR A 88 7.94 -14.63 -15.13
CA THR A 88 8.40 -15.82 -15.85
C THR A 88 7.33 -16.90 -16.02
N ARG A 89 6.27 -16.86 -15.20
CA ARG A 89 5.28 -17.94 -15.03
C ARG A 89 4.23 -18.01 -16.15
N GLY A 90 3.74 -16.87 -16.63
CA GLY A 90 2.79 -16.82 -17.76
C GLY A 90 1.42 -17.46 -17.48
N CYS A 91 0.82 -17.16 -16.33
CA CYS A 91 -0.57 -17.57 -16.04
C CYS A 91 -1.53 -16.98 -17.08
N ARG A 92 -2.41 -17.80 -17.66
CA ARG A 92 -3.22 -17.47 -18.86
C ARG A 92 -4.29 -16.40 -18.67
N PHE A 93 -4.60 -16.06 -17.42
CA PHE A 93 -5.51 -14.97 -17.04
C PHE A 93 -4.77 -13.67 -16.68
N CYS A 94 -3.48 -13.74 -16.36
CA CYS A 94 -2.75 -12.65 -15.75
C CYS A 94 -2.14 -11.73 -16.82
N GLN A 95 -2.75 -10.56 -17.03
CA GLN A 95 -2.26 -9.56 -17.98
C GLN A 95 -0.80 -9.16 -17.70
N ALA A 96 -0.44 -8.97 -16.44
CA ALA A 96 0.92 -8.59 -16.02
C ALA A 96 1.97 -9.61 -16.51
N GLY A 97 1.60 -10.90 -16.54
CA GLY A 97 2.44 -12.01 -17.01
C GLY A 97 2.85 -11.91 -18.49
N TYR A 98 2.12 -11.13 -19.29
CA TYR A 98 2.38 -10.93 -20.72
C TYR A 98 2.88 -9.52 -21.01
N ILE A 99 2.22 -8.47 -20.49
CA ILE A 99 2.53 -7.09 -20.85
C ILE A 99 3.87 -6.59 -20.26
N TYR A 100 4.38 -7.18 -19.18
CA TYR A 100 5.65 -6.74 -18.58
C TYR A 100 6.89 -7.48 -19.10
N ARG A 101 6.73 -8.51 -19.95
CA ARG A 101 7.86 -9.23 -20.54
C ARG A 101 8.75 -8.30 -21.39
N PRO A 102 10.09 -8.52 -21.43
CA PRO A 102 10.85 -9.58 -20.77
C PRO A 102 11.16 -9.28 -19.29
N VAL A 103 11.55 -10.32 -18.55
CA VAL A 103 12.03 -10.20 -17.16
C VAL A 103 13.42 -9.56 -17.16
N ARG A 104 13.58 -8.50 -16.35
CA ARG A 104 14.82 -7.76 -16.15
C ARG A 104 14.97 -7.50 -14.66
N GLU A 105 16.11 -7.84 -14.11
CA GLU A 105 16.39 -7.77 -12.67
C GLU A 105 17.44 -6.71 -12.36
N ARG A 106 17.45 -6.22 -11.12
CA ARG A 106 18.58 -5.51 -10.52
C ARG A 106 19.52 -6.52 -9.87
N THR A 107 20.77 -6.15 -9.69
CA THR A 107 21.76 -6.96 -8.96
C THR A 107 21.59 -6.80 -7.44
N PRO A 108 21.91 -7.82 -6.63
CA PRO A 108 21.91 -7.70 -5.17
C PRO A 108 22.75 -6.52 -4.67
N GLU A 109 23.91 -6.28 -5.28
CA GLU A 109 24.81 -5.18 -4.95
C GLU A 109 24.15 -3.82 -5.16
N ARG A 110 23.49 -3.63 -6.31
CA ARG A 110 22.76 -2.39 -6.59
C ARG A 110 21.62 -2.18 -5.60
N LEU A 111 20.89 -3.23 -5.27
CA LEU A 111 19.77 -3.19 -4.33
C LEU A 111 20.22 -2.87 -2.90
N MET A 112 21.33 -3.44 -2.43
CA MET A 112 21.93 -3.11 -1.14
C MET A 112 22.34 -1.63 -1.08
N GLY A 113 22.98 -1.12 -2.13
CA GLY A 113 23.36 0.29 -2.21
C GLY A 113 22.15 1.24 -2.25
N LEU A 114 21.06 0.86 -2.90
CA LEU A 114 19.81 1.62 -2.87
C LEU A 114 19.15 1.58 -1.49
N ALA A 115 19.12 0.42 -0.84
CA ALA A 115 18.54 0.25 0.48
C ALA A 115 19.22 1.14 1.53
N ASP A 116 20.54 1.22 1.52
CA ASP A 116 21.32 2.07 2.44
C ASP A 116 21.00 3.56 2.27
N LYS A 117 21.05 4.07 1.03
CA LYS A 117 20.72 5.48 0.74
C LYS A 117 19.27 5.85 1.06
N LEU A 118 18.34 4.92 0.83
CA LEU A 118 16.93 5.12 1.14
C LEU A 118 16.67 5.10 2.65
N GLU A 119 17.33 4.23 3.39
CA GLU A 119 17.27 4.20 4.85
C GLU A 119 17.78 5.52 5.44
N GLU A 120 18.98 5.94 5.04
CA GLU A 120 19.61 7.18 5.49
C GLU A 120 18.75 8.42 5.18
N SER A 121 18.19 8.51 3.97
CA SER A 121 17.44 9.69 3.55
C SER A 121 15.99 9.72 4.05
N SER A 122 15.38 8.58 4.36
CA SER A 122 13.95 8.51 4.71
C SER A 122 13.69 8.37 6.21
N GLY A 123 14.54 7.68 6.94
CA GLY A 123 14.29 7.28 8.33
C GLY A 123 13.15 6.26 8.48
N TYR A 124 12.82 5.51 7.42
CA TYR A 124 11.83 4.43 7.52
C TYR A 124 12.36 3.24 8.33
N GLY A 125 11.49 2.66 9.16
CA GLY A 125 11.79 1.46 9.95
C GLY A 125 11.51 0.14 9.24
N GLU A 126 11.14 0.15 7.96
CA GLU A 126 10.81 -1.05 7.19
C GLU A 126 11.21 -0.90 5.72
N ILE A 127 11.81 -1.95 5.15
CA ILE A 127 12.08 -2.14 3.72
C ILE A 127 11.18 -3.27 3.22
N SER A 128 10.43 -3.01 2.15
CA SER A 128 9.60 -3.99 1.46
C SER A 128 10.15 -4.24 0.06
N LEU A 129 10.43 -5.51 -0.24
CA LEU A 129 10.87 -5.91 -1.57
C LEU A 129 9.68 -5.93 -2.52
N THR A 130 9.77 -5.26 -3.68
CA THR A 130 8.65 -5.15 -4.60
C THR A 130 8.95 -5.72 -5.97
N SER A 131 8.05 -6.59 -6.44
CA SER A 131 8.04 -7.22 -7.76
C SER A 131 6.69 -7.91 -7.99
N LEU A 132 6.49 -8.54 -9.15
CA LEU A 132 5.30 -9.37 -9.40
C LEU A 132 5.35 -10.71 -8.64
N SER A 133 6.53 -11.21 -8.32
CA SER A 133 6.74 -12.47 -7.60
C SER A 133 8.14 -12.44 -6.95
N THR A 134 8.20 -12.03 -5.69
CA THR A 134 9.47 -11.77 -4.98
C THR A 134 10.35 -13.02 -4.92
N SER A 135 9.71 -14.19 -4.83
CA SER A 135 10.37 -15.48 -4.78
C SER A 135 10.91 -15.99 -6.12
N ASP A 136 10.56 -15.33 -7.24
CA ASP A 136 11.15 -15.63 -8.56
C ASP A 136 12.45 -14.84 -8.83
N TYR A 137 12.86 -13.95 -7.93
CA TYR A 137 14.10 -13.17 -8.08
C TYR A 137 15.34 -14.05 -7.89
N SER A 138 16.24 -14.05 -8.87
CA SER A 138 17.40 -14.96 -8.88
C SER A 138 18.35 -14.76 -7.70
N GLY A 139 18.56 -13.51 -7.26
CA GLY A 139 19.46 -13.14 -6.17
C GLY A 139 18.80 -13.08 -4.78
N LEU A 140 17.63 -13.69 -4.57
CA LEU A 140 16.87 -13.52 -3.32
C LEU A 140 17.61 -13.99 -2.05
N PRO A 141 18.27 -15.17 -2.01
CA PRO A 141 18.97 -15.63 -0.81
C PRO A 141 20.14 -14.70 -0.42
N GLU A 142 20.89 -14.23 -1.40
CA GLU A 142 22.00 -13.30 -1.22
C GLU A 142 21.51 -11.94 -0.71
N LEU A 143 20.53 -11.34 -1.41
CA LEU A 143 19.97 -10.04 -1.07
C LEU A 143 19.36 -10.04 0.34
N THR A 144 18.60 -11.06 0.68
CA THR A 144 17.90 -11.11 1.98
C THR A 144 18.88 -11.29 3.14
N SER A 145 19.90 -12.14 2.96
CA SER A 145 20.99 -12.30 3.94
C SER A 145 21.76 -11.00 4.14
N GLY A 146 22.17 -10.35 3.05
CA GLY A 146 22.90 -9.07 3.10
C GLY A 146 22.07 -7.93 3.70
N LEU A 147 20.78 -7.81 3.34
CA LEU A 147 19.90 -6.81 3.94
C LEU A 147 19.71 -7.03 5.44
N ILE A 148 19.50 -8.27 5.89
CA ILE A 148 19.34 -8.55 7.33
C ILE A 148 20.61 -8.15 8.09
N GLU A 149 21.79 -8.52 7.60
CA GLU A 149 23.08 -8.21 8.22
C GLU A 149 23.28 -6.70 8.41
N VAL A 150 22.94 -5.89 7.40
CA VAL A 150 23.16 -4.44 7.41
C VAL A 150 22.02 -3.68 8.11
N MET A 151 20.79 -4.17 8.05
CA MET A 151 19.58 -3.42 8.49
C MET A 151 19.13 -3.78 9.90
N GLU A 152 19.41 -5.01 10.40
CA GLU A 152 19.07 -5.40 11.77
C GLU A 152 19.75 -4.50 12.83
N PRO A 153 21.05 -4.15 12.73
CA PRO A 153 21.69 -3.21 13.66
C PRO A 153 21.10 -1.79 13.61
N LYS A 154 20.44 -1.43 12.50
CA LYS A 154 19.74 -0.14 12.31
C LYS A 154 18.28 -0.20 12.76
N MET A 155 17.83 -1.33 13.30
CA MET A 155 16.45 -1.55 13.72
C MET A 155 15.46 -1.33 12.57
N VAL A 156 15.83 -1.76 11.35
CA VAL A 156 15.00 -1.68 10.14
C VAL A 156 14.54 -3.08 9.76
N ASN A 157 13.22 -3.24 9.68
CA ASN A 157 12.58 -4.52 9.38
C ASN A 157 12.61 -4.80 7.87
N LEU A 158 12.77 -6.07 7.49
CA LEU A 158 12.54 -6.52 6.12
C LEU A 158 11.12 -7.06 5.99
N SER A 159 10.49 -6.82 4.83
CA SER A 159 9.14 -7.28 4.50
C SER A 159 9.13 -7.89 3.11
N LEU A 160 8.55 -9.09 3.00
CA LEU A 160 8.52 -9.89 1.77
C LEU A 160 7.07 -10.08 1.31
N PRO A 161 6.50 -9.10 0.59
CA PRO A 161 5.20 -9.26 -0.03
C PRO A 161 5.30 -10.20 -1.25
N SER A 162 4.14 -10.68 -1.71
CA SER A 162 4.01 -11.41 -2.99
C SER A 162 4.84 -12.69 -3.07
N LEU A 163 4.80 -13.52 -2.02
CA LEU A 163 5.43 -14.84 -2.01
C LEU A 163 4.56 -15.84 -2.76
N ARG A 164 5.14 -16.47 -3.80
CA ARG A 164 4.53 -17.62 -4.47
C ARG A 164 4.69 -18.87 -3.60
N ILE A 165 3.68 -19.72 -3.67
CA ILE A 165 3.51 -20.88 -2.79
C ILE A 165 4.52 -22.00 -3.06
N ASP A 166 4.83 -22.27 -4.33
CA ASP A 166 5.81 -23.29 -4.76
C ASP A 166 7.27 -22.90 -4.48
N SER A 167 7.50 -21.67 -4.04
CA SER A 167 8.82 -21.09 -3.77
C SER A 167 8.90 -20.56 -2.32
N PHE A 168 8.04 -21.07 -1.45
CA PHE A 168 7.95 -20.65 -0.05
C PHE A 168 9.13 -21.20 0.76
N SER A 169 9.94 -20.32 1.35
CA SER A 169 11.06 -20.68 2.23
C SER A 169 10.72 -20.36 3.70
N LEU A 170 10.66 -21.38 4.55
CA LEU A 170 10.50 -21.19 5.99
C LEU A 170 11.68 -20.46 6.60
N ASP A 171 12.91 -20.83 6.24
CA ASP A 171 14.12 -20.22 6.77
C ASP A 171 14.14 -18.71 6.54
N LEU A 172 13.66 -18.27 5.37
CA LEU A 172 13.53 -16.85 5.06
C LEU A 172 12.44 -16.18 5.90
N MET A 173 11.30 -16.85 6.10
CA MET A 173 10.21 -16.31 6.92
C MET A 173 10.55 -16.23 8.41
N GLU A 174 11.27 -17.21 8.96
CA GLU A 174 11.74 -17.15 10.35
C GLU A 174 12.74 -16.02 10.57
N LYS A 175 13.62 -15.77 9.59
CA LYS A 175 14.56 -14.64 9.61
C LYS A 175 13.86 -13.28 9.54
N VAL A 176 12.80 -13.17 8.73
CA VAL A 176 12.12 -11.91 8.42
C VAL A 176 10.97 -11.59 9.38
N GLN A 177 10.28 -12.59 9.93
CA GLN A 177 9.14 -12.43 10.82
C GLN A 177 9.43 -13.00 12.22
N LYS A 178 10.48 -12.50 12.89
CA LYS A 178 10.90 -12.90 14.25
C LYS A 178 9.84 -12.66 15.33
N VAL A 179 8.75 -11.99 14.98
CA VAL A 179 7.90 -11.34 15.95
C VAL A 179 6.40 -11.53 15.60
N ARG A 180 5.69 -10.69 14.81
CA ARG A 180 4.22 -10.85 14.70
C ARG A 180 3.85 -11.66 13.46
N LYS A 181 3.49 -12.92 13.67
CA LYS A 181 2.92 -13.80 12.64
C LYS A 181 1.52 -13.33 12.25
N SER A 182 1.44 -12.33 11.36
CA SER A 182 0.18 -11.95 10.70
C SER A 182 -0.32 -13.08 9.81
N GLY A 183 -1.61 -13.10 9.47
CA GLY A 183 -2.14 -14.15 8.59
C GLY A 183 -1.38 -14.21 7.25
N LEU A 184 -1.05 -15.41 6.79
CA LEU A 184 -0.38 -15.62 5.50
C LEU A 184 -1.42 -15.74 4.38
N THR A 185 -1.14 -15.13 3.24
CA THR A 185 -2.01 -15.23 2.06
C THR A 185 -1.34 -16.08 1.00
N PHE A 186 -2.03 -17.14 0.57
CA PHE A 186 -1.66 -17.98 -0.55
C PHE A 186 -2.70 -17.83 -1.67
N ALA A 187 -2.26 -17.89 -2.92
CA ALA A 187 -3.14 -17.76 -4.07
C ALA A 187 -3.06 -19.01 -4.97
N PRO A 188 -3.84 -20.07 -4.66
CA PRO A 188 -4.00 -21.22 -5.56
C PRO A 188 -4.75 -20.87 -6.84
N GLU A 189 -5.57 -19.81 -6.83
CA GLU A 189 -6.42 -19.30 -7.91
C GLU A 189 -7.57 -20.20 -8.34
N ALA A 190 -7.41 -21.52 -8.30
CA ALA A 190 -8.42 -22.49 -8.69
C ALA A 190 -8.49 -23.68 -7.72
N GLY A 191 -9.68 -24.25 -7.56
CA GLY A 191 -9.99 -25.30 -6.58
C GLY A 191 -9.34 -26.65 -6.89
N THR A 192 -9.32 -27.08 -8.15
CA THR A 192 -8.78 -28.39 -8.58
C THR A 192 -7.42 -28.25 -9.26
N GLN A 193 -6.65 -29.34 -9.28
CA GLN A 193 -5.38 -29.37 -10.03
C GLN A 193 -5.62 -29.13 -11.53
N ARG A 194 -6.64 -29.78 -12.08
CA ARG A 194 -7.06 -29.62 -13.48
C ARG A 194 -7.24 -28.15 -13.86
N LEU A 195 -8.01 -27.38 -13.09
CA LEU A 195 -8.24 -25.97 -13.42
C LEU A 195 -6.98 -25.11 -13.18
N ARG A 196 -6.14 -25.43 -12.19
CA ARG A 196 -4.82 -24.80 -12.01
C ARG A 196 -3.90 -25.02 -13.23
N ASP A 197 -3.96 -26.19 -13.85
CA ASP A 197 -3.20 -26.52 -15.06
C ASP A 197 -3.78 -25.80 -16.30
N VAL A 198 -5.12 -25.74 -16.42
CA VAL A 198 -5.84 -24.97 -17.47
C VAL A 198 -5.44 -23.50 -17.44
N ILE A 199 -5.31 -22.88 -16.27
CA ILE A 199 -4.92 -21.46 -16.16
C ILE A 199 -3.40 -21.26 -16.15
N ASN A 200 -2.62 -22.34 -16.23
CA ASN A 200 -1.16 -22.37 -16.15
C ASN A 200 -0.61 -21.71 -14.87
N LYS A 201 -1.21 -21.99 -13.71
CA LYS A 201 -0.72 -21.44 -12.44
C LYS A 201 0.60 -22.08 -12.01
N GLY A 202 0.82 -23.35 -12.37
CA GLY A 202 2.02 -24.11 -11.99
C GLY A 202 2.16 -24.23 -10.47
N VAL A 203 1.05 -24.50 -9.79
CA VAL A 203 0.99 -24.74 -8.34
C VAL A 203 0.23 -26.04 -8.16
N THR A 204 0.85 -27.00 -7.47
CA THR A 204 0.23 -28.27 -7.14
C THR A 204 -0.53 -28.19 -5.82
N GLU A 205 -1.42 -29.16 -5.61
CA GLU A 205 -2.06 -29.35 -4.30
C GLU A 205 -1.01 -29.62 -3.21
N GLU A 206 0.01 -30.41 -3.53
CA GLU A 206 1.11 -30.73 -2.63
C GLU A 206 1.91 -29.48 -2.22
N ASP A 207 2.22 -28.59 -3.17
CA ASP A 207 2.90 -27.32 -2.89
C ASP A 207 2.14 -26.49 -1.85
N LEU A 208 0.80 -26.45 -1.98
CA LEU A 208 -0.07 -25.75 -1.04
C LEU A 208 -0.03 -26.38 0.34
N LEU A 209 -0.27 -27.70 0.43
CA LEU A 209 -0.32 -28.40 1.71
C LEU A 209 1.02 -28.36 2.44
N ASN A 210 2.12 -28.52 1.71
CA ASN A 210 3.47 -28.42 2.26
C ASN A 210 3.72 -27.01 2.83
N SER A 211 3.39 -25.96 2.07
CA SER A 211 3.59 -24.57 2.49
C SER A 211 2.74 -24.18 3.70
N VAL A 212 1.46 -24.56 3.73
CA VAL A 212 0.60 -24.27 4.90
C VAL A 212 1.00 -25.11 6.10
N GLY A 213 1.39 -26.38 5.92
CA GLY A 213 1.87 -27.23 6.99
C GLY A 213 3.15 -26.67 7.62
N MET A 214 4.07 -26.19 6.78
CA MET A 214 5.26 -25.44 7.19
C MET A 214 4.89 -24.21 8.02
N ALA A 215 3.98 -23.37 7.52
CA ALA A 215 3.51 -22.18 8.24
C ALA A 215 2.85 -22.52 9.59
N PHE A 216 2.00 -23.55 9.64
CA PHE A 216 1.34 -23.96 10.88
C PHE A 216 2.33 -24.50 11.92
N ARG A 217 3.32 -25.31 11.51
CA ARG A 217 4.41 -25.79 12.38
C ARG A 217 5.24 -24.63 12.92
N ALA A 218 5.44 -23.62 12.09
CA ALA A 218 6.07 -22.39 12.50
C ALA A 218 5.11 -21.42 13.21
N GLY A 219 3.92 -21.84 13.65
CA GLY A 219 3.07 -21.08 14.59
C GLY A 219 2.15 -20.02 14.01
N TRP A 220 2.03 -19.91 12.68
CA TRP A 220 0.94 -19.14 12.07
C TRP A 220 -0.39 -19.88 12.27
N ASN A 221 -1.47 -19.18 12.59
CA ASN A 221 -2.81 -19.78 12.75
C ASN A 221 -3.88 -19.15 11.84
N GLY A 222 -3.54 -18.05 11.16
CA GLY A 222 -4.38 -17.38 10.19
C GLY A 222 -3.85 -17.62 8.78
N VAL A 223 -4.67 -18.20 7.91
CA VAL A 223 -4.33 -18.41 6.49
C VAL A 223 -5.45 -17.83 5.63
N LYS A 224 -5.09 -17.12 4.56
CA LYS A 224 -6.01 -16.60 3.55
C LYS A 224 -5.71 -17.27 2.22
N LEU A 225 -6.73 -17.79 1.55
CA LEU A 225 -6.63 -18.46 0.26
C LEU A 225 -7.39 -17.66 -0.80
N TYR A 226 -6.70 -17.27 -1.87
CA TYR A 226 -7.28 -16.50 -2.98
C TYR A 226 -7.59 -17.39 -4.17
N PHE A 227 -8.83 -17.26 -4.65
CA PHE A 227 -9.38 -17.97 -5.78
C PHE A 227 -10.09 -17.02 -6.73
N MET A 228 -10.29 -17.47 -7.95
CA MET A 228 -11.23 -16.89 -8.90
C MET A 228 -12.37 -17.87 -9.17
N ILE A 229 -13.53 -17.33 -9.50
CA ILE A 229 -14.67 -18.08 -10.06
C ILE A 229 -15.04 -17.50 -11.43
N GLY A 230 -15.63 -18.32 -12.29
CA GLY A 230 -15.94 -17.94 -13.67
C GLY A 230 -14.74 -18.01 -14.60
N LEU A 231 -13.71 -18.79 -14.23
CA LEU A 231 -12.57 -19.02 -15.12
C LEU A 231 -12.98 -19.79 -16.38
N PRO A 232 -12.31 -19.59 -17.51
CA PRO A 232 -12.57 -20.38 -18.72
C PRO A 232 -12.39 -21.88 -18.46
N LEU A 233 -13.34 -22.68 -18.94
CA LEU A 233 -13.39 -24.14 -18.76
C LEU A 233 -13.59 -24.61 -17.31
N GLU A 234 -14.02 -23.72 -16.41
CA GLU A 234 -14.42 -24.06 -15.04
C GLU A 234 -15.71 -24.89 -15.02
N THR A 235 -15.72 -25.92 -14.18
CA THR A 235 -16.89 -26.74 -13.87
C THR A 235 -17.30 -26.54 -12.41
N MET A 236 -18.52 -26.96 -12.06
CA MET A 236 -18.97 -26.91 -10.66
C MET A 236 -18.16 -27.82 -9.73
N GLU A 237 -17.47 -28.83 -10.27
CA GLU A 237 -16.52 -29.64 -9.50
C GLU A 237 -15.30 -28.80 -9.09
N ASP A 238 -14.84 -27.89 -9.94
CA ASP A 238 -13.73 -27.00 -9.59
C ASP A 238 -14.13 -25.97 -8.54
N VAL A 239 -15.36 -25.47 -8.63
CA VAL A 239 -15.94 -24.57 -7.60
C VAL A 239 -16.05 -25.32 -6.27
N GLU A 240 -16.56 -26.54 -6.25
CA GLU A 240 -16.58 -27.38 -5.04
C GLU A 240 -15.16 -27.70 -4.55
N GLY A 241 -14.21 -27.84 -5.48
CA GLY A 241 -12.79 -28.04 -5.23
C GLY A 241 -12.20 -26.96 -4.32
N ILE A 242 -12.71 -25.73 -4.38
CA ILE A 242 -12.28 -24.64 -3.48
C ILE A 242 -12.61 -24.98 -2.02
N ALA A 243 -13.82 -25.47 -1.74
CA ALA A 243 -14.22 -25.89 -0.39
C ALA A 243 -13.44 -27.13 0.07
N LYS A 244 -13.19 -28.09 -0.84
CA LYS A 244 -12.38 -29.28 -0.56
C LYS A 244 -10.96 -28.87 -0.16
N LEU A 245 -10.33 -28.00 -0.95
CA LEU A 245 -8.96 -27.52 -0.69
C LEU A 245 -8.87 -26.76 0.65
N GLY A 246 -9.87 -25.91 0.96
CA GLY A 246 -9.94 -25.25 2.26
C GLY A 246 -10.08 -26.24 3.42
N THR A 247 -10.85 -27.31 3.25
CA THR A 247 -10.98 -28.40 4.23
C THR A 247 -9.64 -29.11 4.43
N MET A 248 -8.92 -29.41 3.35
CA MET A 248 -7.60 -30.05 3.43
C MET A 248 -6.56 -29.18 4.14
N VAL A 249 -6.60 -27.86 3.96
CA VAL A 249 -5.74 -26.93 4.72
C VAL A 249 -6.09 -26.97 6.21
N VAL A 250 -7.38 -27.04 6.56
CA VAL A 250 -7.81 -27.23 7.95
C VAL A 250 -7.30 -28.57 8.50
N ASP A 251 -7.43 -29.66 7.74
CA ASP A 251 -6.97 -30.97 8.15
C ASP A 251 -5.45 -31.01 8.38
N GLU A 252 -4.66 -30.32 7.55
CA GLU A 252 -3.21 -30.21 7.72
C GLU A 252 -2.82 -29.57 9.07
N TYR A 253 -3.56 -28.56 9.53
CA TYR A 253 -3.40 -28.03 10.87
C TYR A 253 -3.73 -29.06 11.96
N PHE A 254 -4.77 -29.87 11.75
CA PHE A 254 -5.20 -30.90 12.69
C PHE A 254 -4.30 -32.16 12.69
N ARG A 255 -3.43 -32.34 11.69
CA ARG A 255 -2.37 -33.36 11.69
C ARG A 255 -1.19 -33.02 12.60
N ILE A 256 -0.95 -31.73 12.87
CA ILE A 256 0.12 -31.29 13.78
C ILE A 256 -0.21 -31.72 15.22
N PRO A 257 0.75 -32.33 15.97
CA PRO A 257 0.52 -32.74 17.35
C PRO A 257 -0.06 -31.61 18.20
N LYS A 258 -1.00 -31.95 19.09
CA LYS A 258 -1.75 -30.97 19.91
C LYS A 258 -0.84 -30.04 20.71
N GLU A 259 0.33 -30.52 21.11
CA GLU A 259 1.34 -29.79 21.89
C GLU A 259 2.09 -28.73 21.07
N GLN A 260 2.17 -28.90 19.75
CA GLN A 260 2.86 -27.99 18.81
C GLN A 260 1.89 -27.06 18.07
N ARG A 261 0.58 -27.27 18.27
CA ARG A 261 -0.46 -26.54 17.56
C ARG A 261 -0.75 -25.21 18.24
N GLY A 262 -0.80 -24.14 17.46
CA GLY A 262 -1.27 -22.84 17.95
C GLY A 262 -2.75 -22.85 18.37
N ARG A 263 -3.25 -21.71 18.83
CA ARG A 263 -4.68 -21.54 19.17
C ARG A 263 -5.31 -20.59 18.16
N GLY A 264 -6.60 -20.83 17.87
CA GLY A 264 -7.39 -19.94 17.03
C GLY A 264 -7.12 -20.10 15.53
N LEU A 265 -7.23 -21.32 15.00
CA LEU A 265 -7.21 -21.54 13.55
C LEU A 265 -8.35 -20.79 12.88
N GLU A 266 -7.98 -19.94 11.93
CA GLU A 266 -8.89 -19.28 11.00
C GLU A 266 -8.32 -19.39 9.58
N VAL A 267 -9.09 -20.00 8.67
CA VAL A 267 -8.77 -20.09 7.25
C VAL A 267 -9.82 -19.28 6.49
N THR A 268 -9.39 -18.21 5.81
CA THR A 268 -10.27 -17.37 5.01
C THR A 268 -10.15 -17.72 3.54
N ILE A 269 -11.22 -18.22 2.93
CA ILE A 269 -11.36 -18.35 1.48
C ILE A 269 -11.86 -17.01 0.94
N SER A 270 -11.22 -16.49 -0.11
CA SER A 270 -11.69 -15.31 -0.82
C SER A 270 -11.75 -15.55 -2.32
N THR A 271 -12.92 -15.33 -2.92
CA THR A 271 -13.13 -15.47 -4.37
C THR A 271 -13.31 -14.10 -5.02
N SER A 272 -12.68 -13.93 -6.18
CA SER A 272 -12.94 -12.84 -7.12
C SER A 272 -13.60 -13.39 -8.37
N SER A 273 -14.37 -12.56 -9.08
CA SER A 273 -14.92 -12.94 -10.38
C SER A 273 -13.84 -12.79 -11.44
N PHE A 274 -13.69 -13.79 -12.31
CA PHE A 274 -12.77 -13.69 -13.43
C PHE A 274 -13.19 -12.51 -14.34
N VAL A 275 -12.20 -11.73 -14.79
CA VAL A 275 -12.39 -10.66 -15.75
C VAL A 275 -11.43 -10.89 -16.92
N PRO A 276 -11.92 -11.13 -18.15
CA PRO A 276 -11.05 -11.27 -19.31
C PRO A 276 -10.25 -9.99 -19.53
N LYS A 277 -8.91 -10.10 -19.52
CA LYS A 277 -8.02 -8.94 -19.70
C LYS A 277 -7.36 -8.94 -21.08
N PRO A 278 -7.15 -7.77 -21.70
CA PRO A 278 -6.36 -7.61 -22.92
C PRO A 278 -4.98 -8.25 -22.83
N PHE A 279 -4.46 -8.74 -23.95
CA PHE A 279 -3.12 -9.35 -24.07
C PHE A 279 -2.93 -10.62 -23.24
N THR A 280 -4.01 -11.33 -22.94
CA THR A 280 -3.98 -12.64 -22.29
C THR A 280 -4.50 -13.71 -23.25
N PRO A 281 -4.12 -14.99 -23.07
CA PRO A 281 -4.75 -16.09 -23.80
C PRO A 281 -6.28 -16.15 -23.65
N PHE A 282 -6.82 -15.63 -22.55
CA PHE A 282 -8.26 -15.59 -22.29
C PHE A 282 -8.94 -14.28 -22.72
N GLN A 283 -8.28 -13.39 -23.47
CA GLN A 283 -8.87 -12.12 -23.90
C GLN A 283 -10.11 -12.27 -24.82
N TRP A 284 -10.28 -13.45 -25.43
CA TRP A 284 -11.43 -13.79 -26.28
C TRP A 284 -12.59 -14.43 -25.51
N GLU A 285 -12.37 -14.86 -24.27
CA GLU A 285 -13.41 -15.49 -23.47
C GLU A 285 -14.40 -14.45 -22.94
N ALA A 286 -15.61 -14.92 -22.65
CA ALA A 286 -16.63 -14.14 -21.97
C ALA A 286 -16.36 -14.10 -20.46
N GLN A 287 -16.86 -13.06 -19.79
CA GLN A 287 -17.13 -13.15 -18.36
C GLN A 287 -18.49 -13.83 -18.17
N ASP A 288 -18.62 -14.65 -17.13
CA ASP A 288 -19.91 -15.16 -16.67
C ASP A 288 -20.87 -14.01 -16.32
N THR A 289 -22.18 -14.24 -16.42
CA THR A 289 -23.16 -13.23 -16.01
C THR A 289 -23.18 -13.05 -14.50
N ILE A 290 -23.77 -11.95 -14.04
CA ILE A 290 -23.96 -11.67 -12.61
C ILE A 290 -24.71 -12.83 -11.93
N GLU A 291 -25.73 -13.37 -12.59
CA GLU A 291 -26.55 -14.48 -12.09
C GLU A 291 -25.70 -15.74 -11.90
N THR A 292 -24.95 -16.15 -12.92
CA THR A 292 -24.06 -17.33 -12.85
C THR A 292 -22.98 -17.16 -11.78
N LEU A 293 -22.39 -15.97 -11.66
CA LEU A 293 -21.40 -15.69 -10.62
C LEU A 293 -22.01 -15.80 -9.22
N ARG A 294 -23.21 -15.25 -9.00
CA ARG A 294 -23.94 -15.38 -7.72
C ARG A 294 -24.30 -16.83 -7.41
N GLU A 295 -24.77 -17.59 -8.40
CA GLU A 295 -25.05 -19.03 -8.26
C GLU A 295 -23.81 -19.79 -7.79
N LYS A 296 -22.65 -19.57 -8.42
CA LYS A 296 -21.37 -20.16 -8.02
C LYS A 296 -20.95 -19.74 -6.61
N GLN A 297 -21.13 -18.47 -6.26
CA GLN A 297 -20.84 -17.96 -4.91
C GLN A 297 -21.71 -18.64 -3.84
N MET A 298 -23.01 -18.76 -4.08
CA MET A 298 -23.93 -19.41 -3.15
C MET A 298 -23.67 -20.91 -3.06
N PHE A 299 -23.42 -21.58 -4.18
CA PHE A 299 -23.03 -22.97 -4.20
C PHE A 299 -21.76 -23.22 -3.37
N LEU A 300 -20.71 -22.41 -3.56
CA LEU A 300 -19.48 -22.53 -2.77
C LEU A 300 -19.75 -22.29 -1.28
N LYS A 301 -20.53 -21.27 -0.94
CA LYS A 301 -20.94 -20.98 0.45
C LYS A 301 -21.62 -22.19 1.09
N ASP A 302 -22.51 -22.87 0.37
CA ASP A 302 -23.21 -24.07 0.84
C ASP A 302 -22.29 -25.29 0.98
N LYS A 303 -21.19 -25.35 0.24
CA LYS A 303 -20.20 -26.43 0.35
C LYS A 303 -19.22 -26.23 1.49
N ILE A 304 -19.03 -24.99 1.98
CA ILE A 304 -18.16 -24.70 3.11
C ILE A 304 -18.90 -25.06 4.42
N ARG A 305 -18.50 -26.17 5.05
CA ARG A 305 -19.13 -26.69 6.29
C ARG A 305 -18.30 -26.50 7.56
N SER A 306 -16.99 -26.33 7.44
CA SER A 306 -16.09 -26.19 8.60
C SER A 306 -16.26 -24.82 9.27
N ARG A 307 -16.40 -24.81 10.60
CA ARG A 307 -16.41 -23.57 11.41
C ARG A 307 -15.09 -22.79 11.37
N HIS A 308 -14.01 -23.43 10.92
CA HIS A 308 -12.70 -22.80 10.78
C HIS A 308 -12.53 -22.09 9.43
N LEU A 309 -13.48 -22.27 8.50
CA LEU A 309 -13.47 -21.65 7.20
C LEU A 309 -14.39 -20.42 7.19
N LYS A 310 -13.81 -19.27 6.87
CA LYS A 310 -14.53 -18.03 6.58
C LYS A 310 -14.54 -17.81 5.07
N TYR A 311 -15.68 -17.42 4.51
CA TYR A 311 -15.80 -17.14 3.09
C TYR A 311 -16.13 -15.66 2.85
N ASN A 312 -15.30 -15.01 2.04
CA ASN A 312 -15.57 -13.67 1.50
C ASN A 312 -15.59 -13.77 -0.04
N TRP A 313 -16.38 -12.94 -0.71
CA TRP A 313 -16.42 -12.90 -2.17
C TRP A 313 -16.55 -11.46 -2.65
N HIS A 314 -16.13 -11.23 -3.89
CA HIS A 314 -16.27 -9.94 -4.56
C HIS A 314 -17.68 -9.73 -5.11
N ASP A 315 -18.09 -8.47 -5.22
CA ASP A 315 -19.37 -8.07 -5.79
C ASP A 315 -19.38 -8.34 -7.33
N PRO A 316 -20.31 -9.17 -7.84
CA PRO A 316 -20.42 -9.45 -9.28
C PRO A 316 -20.73 -8.22 -10.12
N GLU A 317 -21.52 -7.27 -9.62
CA GLU A 317 -21.89 -6.03 -10.33
C GLU A 317 -20.67 -5.15 -10.60
N LEU A 318 -19.82 -4.96 -9.59
CA LEU A 318 -18.56 -4.24 -9.76
C LEU A 318 -17.63 -4.98 -10.75
N SER A 319 -17.59 -6.31 -10.65
CA SER A 319 -16.79 -7.16 -11.55
C SER A 319 -17.26 -7.08 -13.01
N MET A 320 -18.56 -6.89 -13.25
CA MET A 320 -19.12 -6.68 -14.58
C MET A 320 -18.62 -5.36 -15.17
N LEU A 321 -18.67 -4.27 -14.40
CA LEU A 321 -18.13 -2.98 -14.84
C LEU A 321 -16.64 -3.08 -15.18
N GLU A 322 -15.86 -3.79 -14.36
CA GLU A 322 -14.44 -4.06 -14.66
C GLU A 322 -14.25 -4.79 -15.99
N ALA A 323 -15.11 -5.76 -16.33
CA ALA A 323 -15.04 -6.47 -17.61
C ALA A 323 -15.43 -5.58 -18.78
N VAL A 324 -16.48 -4.77 -18.63
CA VAL A 324 -16.90 -3.79 -19.66
C VAL A 324 -15.73 -2.87 -20.00
N PHE A 325 -15.10 -2.23 -19.00
CA PHE A 325 -14.02 -1.29 -19.26
C PHE A 325 -12.69 -1.95 -19.61
N ALA A 326 -12.38 -3.13 -19.08
CA ALA A 326 -11.17 -3.87 -19.48
C ALA A 326 -11.23 -4.32 -20.95
N ARG A 327 -12.43 -4.59 -21.47
CA ARG A 327 -12.64 -5.07 -22.84
C ARG A 327 -13.14 -3.96 -23.79
N GLY A 328 -13.21 -2.73 -23.30
CA GLY A 328 -13.88 -1.59 -23.93
C GLY A 328 -13.24 -1.03 -25.20
N ASP A 329 -14.05 -0.29 -25.96
CA ASP A 329 -13.61 0.53 -27.09
C ASP A 329 -13.98 2.02 -26.90
N ARG A 330 -13.81 2.86 -27.93
CA ARG A 330 -14.06 4.30 -27.88
C ARG A 330 -15.48 4.68 -27.44
N ARG A 331 -16.49 3.85 -27.72
CA ARG A 331 -17.89 4.10 -27.39
C ARG A 331 -18.12 4.23 -25.87
N LEU A 332 -17.32 3.55 -25.06
CA LEU A 332 -17.47 3.61 -23.59
C LEU A 332 -17.05 4.94 -22.97
N GLY A 333 -16.38 5.82 -23.73
CA GLY A 333 -16.02 7.16 -23.25
C GLY A 333 -17.24 8.00 -22.87
N SER A 334 -18.34 7.91 -23.63
CA SER A 334 -19.58 8.62 -23.32
C SER A 334 -20.24 8.06 -22.07
N VAL A 335 -20.21 6.75 -21.86
CA VAL A 335 -20.75 6.10 -20.66
C VAL A 335 -20.01 6.56 -19.41
N LEU A 336 -18.67 6.60 -19.43
CA LEU A 336 -17.87 7.09 -18.31
C LEU A 336 -18.22 8.55 -17.96
N HIS A 337 -18.31 9.41 -18.98
CA HIS A 337 -18.70 10.80 -18.78
C HIS A 337 -20.10 10.90 -18.18
N ARG A 338 -21.06 10.14 -18.72
CA ARG A 338 -22.44 10.14 -18.26
C ARG A 338 -22.60 9.63 -16.83
N ALA A 339 -21.91 8.55 -16.47
CA ALA A 339 -21.91 8.02 -15.11
C ALA A 339 -21.37 9.06 -14.11
N TRP A 340 -20.33 9.80 -14.47
CA TRP A 340 -19.82 10.90 -13.64
C TRP A 340 -20.85 12.02 -13.46
N GLU A 341 -21.59 12.41 -14.51
CA GLU A 341 -22.69 13.38 -14.42
C GLU A 341 -23.82 12.89 -13.50
N LEU A 342 -24.10 11.58 -13.50
CA LEU A 342 -25.06 10.93 -12.61
C LEU A 342 -24.52 10.75 -11.18
N GLY A 343 -23.29 11.18 -10.91
CA GLY A 343 -22.70 11.21 -9.58
C GLY A 343 -22.02 9.91 -9.15
N CYS A 344 -21.65 9.03 -10.08
CA CYS A 344 -20.75 7.90 -9.80
C CYS A 344 -19.36 8.43 -9.44
N ARG A 345 -18.98 8.29 -8.16
CA ARG A 345 -17.70 8.74 -7.59
C ARG A 345 -17.37 7.85 -6.40
N PHE A 346 -16.10 7.49 -6.25
CA PHE A 346 -15.63 6.62 -5.16
C PHE A 346 -16.25 5.21 -5.20
N ASP A 347 -16.55 4.66 -6.38
CA ASP A 347 -17.18 3.33 -6.55
C ASP A 347 -16.35 2.15 -6.00
N SER A 348 -15.07 2.36 -5.67
CA SER A 348 -14.24 1.36 -4.98
C SER A 348 -14.65 1.12 -3.52
N TRP A 349 -15.45 2.02 -2.93
CA TRP A 349 -16.03 1.88 -1.59
C TRP A 349 -17.50 1.49 -1.75
N GLY A 350 -17.88 0.34 -1.20
CA GLY A 350 -19.21 -0.24 -1.43
C GLY A 350 -20.37 0.67 -1.02
N GLU A 351 -20.20 1.49 0.01
CA GLU A 351 -21.17 2.49 0.46
C GLU A 351 -21.39 3.65 -0.52
N HIS A 352 -20.50 3.82 -1.50
CA HIS A 352 -20.56 4.84 -2.53
C HIS A 352 -20.87 4.27 -3.92
N PHE A 353 -20.87 2.95 -4.07
CA PHE A 353 -21.10 2.28 -5.34
C PHE A 353 -22.56 2.44 -5.80
N LYS A 354 -22.77 3.08 -6.97
CA LYS A 354 -24.09 3.38 -7.52
C LYS A 354 -24.39 2.59 -8.78
N TYR A 355 -24.68 1.30 -8.62
CA TYR A 355 -24.92 0.41 -9.76
C TYR A 355 -26.05 0.86 -10.70
N ASP A 356 -27.19 1.30 -10.15
CA ASP A 356 -28.32 1.78 -10.96
C ASP A 356 -27.97 3.00 -11.81
N ALA A 357 -27.09 3.88 -11.31
CA ALA A 357 -26.62 5.03 -12.06
C ALA A 357 -25.73 4.61 -13.23
N TRP A 358 -24.94 3.54 -13.08
CA TRP A 358 -24.19 2.94 -14.19
C TRP A 358 -25.12 2.35 -15.24
N LEU A 359 -26.12 1.57 -14.86
CA LEU A 359 -27.11 1.02 -15.80
C LEU A 359 -27.83 2.13 -16.58
N LYS A 360 -28.21 3.21 -15.88
CA LYS A 360 -28.77 4.39 -16.54
C LYS A 360 -27.79 5.04 -17.52
N ALA A 361 -26.50 5.13 -17.18
CA ALA A 361 -25.50 5.71 -18.09
C ALA A 361 -25.34 4.89 -19.37
N PHE A 362 -25.40 3.56 -19.28
CA PHE A 362 -25.40 2.66 -20.43
C PHE A 362 -26.64 2.86 -21.32
N ASP A 363 -27.82 2.90 -20.71
CA ASP A 363 -29.10 3.13 -21.39
C ASP A 363 -29.14 4.50 -22.09
N ASP A 364 -28.78 5.58 -21.39
CA ASP A 364 -28.70 6.94 -21.94
C ASP A 364 -27.74 7.03 -23.16
N CYS A 365 -26.74 6.15 -23.23
CA CYS A 365 -25.78 6.09 -24.34
C CYS A 365 -26.15 5.07 -25.43
N GLY A 366 -27.23 4.30 -25.26
CA GLY A 366 -27.60 3.22 -26.18
C GLY A 366 -26.55 2.12 -26.29
N ILE A 367 -25.85 1.81 -25.18
CA ILE A 367 -24.79 0.81 -25.14
C ILE A 367 -25.18 -0.33 -24.21
N ASP A 368 -25.25 -1.54 -24.76
CA ASP A 368 -25.43 -2.75 -23.96
C ASP A 368 -24.10 -3.15 -23.28
N PRO A 369 -24.02 -3.20 -21.93
CA PRO A 369 -22.82 -3.66 -21.24
C PRO A 369 -22.51 -5.15 -21.52
N ALA A 370 -23.49 -6.00 -21.80
CA ALA A 370 -23.29 -7.42 -22.05
C ALA A 370 -22.50 -7.68 -23.35
N PHE A 371 -22.61 -6.78 -24.34
CA PHE A 371 -21.79 -6.79 -25.55
C PHE A 371 -20.28 -6.82 -25.24
N TYR A 372 -19.86 -6.12 -24.17
CA TYR A 372 -18.47 -6.06 -23.74
C TYR A 372 -18.12 -7.14 -22.72
N ALA A 373 -18.96 -7.35 -21.70
CA ALA A 373 -18.66 -8.27 -20.60
C ALA A 373 -18.88 -9.74 -20.95
N ASN A 374 -20.03 -10.09 -21.54
CA ASN A 374 -20.51 -11.47 -21.63
C ASN A 374 -20.41 -12.09 -23.03
N ARG A 375 -20.06 -11.30 -24.06
CA ARG A 375 -19.80 -11.84 -25.41
C ARG A 375 -18.48 -12.58 -25.46
N LYS A 376 -18.49 -13.82 -25.98
CA LYS A 376 -17.28 -14.51 -26.44
C LYS A 376 -16.87 -13.93 -27.79
N ARG A 377 -15.60 -13.54 -27.93
CA ARG A 377 -15.09 -12.91 -29.16
C ARG A 377 -14.49 -13.95 -30.09
N ASN A 378 -14.61 -13.71 -31.39
CA ASN A 378 -13.96 -14.55 -32.39
C ASN A 378 -12.44 -14.33 -32.37
N GLU A 379 -11.67 -15.38 -32.67
CA GLU A 379 -10.19 -15.30 -32.64
C GLU A 379 -9.65 -14.33 -33.70
N ASP A 380 -10.36 -14.20 -34.82
CA ASP A 380 -10.04 -13.33 -35.94
C ASP A 380 -10.64 -11.92 -35.80
N GLU A 381 -11.46 -11.66 -34.77
CA GLU A 381 -12.00 -10.32 -34.49
C GLU A 381 -10.85 -9.33 -34.26
N VAL A 382 -11.00 -8.11 -34.78
CA VAL A 382 -10.08 -7.01 -34.50
C VAL A 382 -10.42 -6.46 -33.11
N LEU A 383 -9.48 -6.58 -32.18
CA LEU A 383 -9.69 -6.14 -30.80
C LEU A 383 -9.35 -4.66 -30.64
N PRO A 384 -10.00 -3.95 -29.70
CA PRO A 384 -9.72 -2.52 -29.46
C PRO A 384 -8.26 -2.20 -29.15
N TRP A 385 -7.47 -3.18 -28.74
CA TRP A 385 -6.05 -3.06 -28.41
C TRP A 385 -5.11 -3.73 -29.42
N ASP A 386 -5.58 -4.25 -30.56
CA ASP A 386 -4.74 -4.93 -31.55
C ASP A 386 -3.74 -3.98 -32.25
N HIS A 387 -3.97 -2.68 -32.16
CA HIS A 387 -3.05 -1.63 -32.61
C HIS A 387 -1.86 -1.43 -31.65
N ILE A 388 -1.82 -2.10 -30.49
CA ILE A 388 -0.73 -2.00 -29.51
C ILE A 388 0.13 -3.26 -29.58
N ASP A 389 1.44 -3.08 -29.72
CA ASP A 389 2.44 -4.15 -29.73
C ASP A 389 3.16 -4.24 -28.37
N VAL A 390 2.78 -5.23 -27.57
CA VAL A 390 3.43 -5.53 -26.28
C VAL A 390 4.61 -6.51 -26.40
N GLY A 391 4.97 -6.89 -27.62
CA GLY A 391 6.01 -7.88 -27.97
C GLY A 391 5.56 -9.34 -27.87
N VAL A 392 4.49 -9.65 -27.12
CA VAL A 392 3.87 -10.99 -27.13
C VAL A 392 2.95 -11.11 -28.35
N THR A 393 3.16 -12.14 -29.16
CA THR A 393 2.41 -12.32 -30.42
C THR A 393 1.01 -12.89 -30.22
N LYS A 394 0.03 -12.48 -31.05
CA LYS A 394 -1.32 -13.08 -31.11
C LYS A 394 -1.24 -14.61 -31.31
N LYS A 395 -0.31 -15.08 -32.14
CA LYS A 395 -0.03 -16.52 -32.35
C LYS A 395 0.33 -17.25 -31.05
N HIS A 396 1.14 -16.64 -30.19
CA HIS A 396 1.48 -17.23 -28.89
C HIS A 396 0.24 -17.30 -27.97
N LEU A 397 -0.55 -16.23 -27.90
CA LEU A 397 -1.76 -16.19 -27.07
C LEU A 397 -2.77 -17.25 -27.49
N LEU A 398 -3.01 -17.42 -28.80
CA LEU A 398 -3.89 -18.48 -29.33
C LEU A 398 -3.34 -19.89 -29.05
N ARG A 399 -2.01 -20.07 -29.13
CA ARG A 399 -1.39 -21.36 -28.78
C ARG A 399 -1.58 -21.70 -27.31
N GLU A 400 -1.43 -20.72 -26.41
CA GLU A 400 -1.67 -20.92 -24.97
C GLU A 400 -3.14 -21.17 -24.66
N LYS A 401 -4.07 -20.53 -25.39
CA LYS A 401 -5.51 -20.83 -25.29
C LYS A 401 -5.80 -22.29 -25.65
N LYS A 402 -5.25 -22.78 -26.78
CA LYS A 402 -5.41 -24.19 -27.19
C LYS A 402 -4.78 -25.17 -26.21
N ARG A 403 -3.70 -24.79 -25.52
CA ARG A 403 -3.13 -25.59 -24.42
C ARG A 403 -4.05 -25.62 -23.20
N ALA A 404 -4.70 -24.50 -22.88
CA ALA A 404 -5.69 -24.44 -21.81
C ALA A 404 -6.86 -25.41 -22.06
N GLU A 405 -7.37 -25.46 -23.30
CA GLU A 405 -8.44 -26.39 -23.72
C GLU A 405 -8.07 -27.86 -23.52
N LYS A 406 -6.77 -28.18 -23.58
CA LYS A 406 -6.24 -29.53 -23.36
C LYS A 406 -5.76 -29.78 -21.93
N GLY A 407 -5.77 -28.77 -21.05
CA GLY A 407 -5.15 -28.86 -19.73
C GLY A 407 -3.62 -29.00 -19.75
N GLU A 408 -2.97 -28.66 -20.87
CA GLU A 408 -1.51 -28.74 -20.99
C GLU A 408 -0.85 -27.56 -20.28
N VAL A 409 0.16 -27.81 -19.45
CA VAL A 409 0.94 -26.75 -18.79
C VAL A 409 2.06 -26.22 -19.70
N THR A 410 2.46 -24.97 -19.45
CA THR A 410 3.57 -24.30 -20.14
C THR A 410 4.67 -23.98 -19.12
N PRO A 411 5.91 -24.42 -19.34
CA PRO A 411 6.99 -24.27 -18.38
C PRO A 411 7.44 -22.81 -18.22
N ASN A 412 8.20 -22.56 -17.15
CA ASN A 412 8.82 -21.28 -16.85
C ASN A 412 9.80 -20.88 -17.97
N CYS A 413 9.81 -19.61 -18.37
CA CYS A 413 10.72 -19.13 -19.43
C CYS A 413 12.22 -19.17 -19.08
N MET A 414 12.58 -19.31 -17.80
CA MET A 414 13.94 -19.55 -17.33
C MET A 414 14.38 -21.00 -17.56
N GLU A 415 13.44 -21.95 -17.54
CA GLU A 415 13.70 -23.37 -17.83
C GLU A 415 13.75 -23.62 -19.33
N SER A 416 12.79 -23.05 -20.07
CA SER A 416 12.68 -23.26 -21.51
C SER A 416 11.94 -22.11 -22.19
N CYS A 417 12.58 -21.53 -23.22
CA CYS A 417 11.96 -20.48 -24.00
C CYS A 417 10.81 -21.05 -24.84
N VAL A 418 9.62 -20.46 -24.67
CA VAL A 418 8.39 -20.84 -25.37
C VAL A 418 8.16 -20.05 -26.66
N GLY A 419 9.06 -19.13 -27.04
CA GLY A 419 8.92 -18.32 -28.25
C GLY A 419 7.67 -17.44 -28.23
N CYS A 420 7.48 -16.65 -27.17
CA CYS A 420 6.30 -15.77 -27.05
C CYS A 420 6.34 -14.52 -27.94
N GLY A 421 7.53 -14.14 -28.41
CA GLY A 421 7.79 -12.93 -29.21
C GLY A 421 8.55 -11.83 -28.49
N ALA A 422 8.62 -11.87 -27.15
CA ALA A 422 9.28 -10.83 -26.34
C ALA A 422 10.79 -10.69 -26.59
N SER A 423 11.41 -11.62 -27.32
CA SER A 423 12.80 -11.51 -27.78
C SER A 423 13.03 -10.34 -28.74
N VAL A 424 11.98 -9.76 -29.32
CA VAL A 424 12.07 -8.53 -30.14
C VAL A 424 12.72 -7.36 -29.38
N PHE A 425 12.65 -7.37 -28.06
CA PHE A 425 13.29 -6.34 -27.23
C PHE A 425 14.78 -6.61 -26.97
N GLY A 426 15.28 -7.84 -27.17
CA GLY A 426 16.70 -8.18 -27.05
C GLY A 426 17.33 -7.98 -25.67
N GLN A 427 16.54 -7.98 -24.59
CA GLN A 427 16.99 -7.60 -23.24
C GLN A 427 16.50 -8.54 -22.14
N GLY A 428 17.10 -8.41 -20.97
CA GLY A 428 16.80 -9.25 -19.80
C GLY A 428 17.07 -10.72 -20.09
N ILE A 429 16.21 -11.60 -19.59
CA ILE A 429 16.33 -13.06 -19.81
C ILE A 429 16.18 -13.48 -21.29
N CYS A 430 15.82 -12.56 -22.19
CA CYS A 430 15.64 -12.81 -23.61
C CYS A 430 16.83 -12.39 -24.48
N SER A 431 17.91 -11.85 -23.91
CA SER A 431 19.08 -11.32 -24.63
C SER A 431 19.90 -12.39 -25.38
N ASN A 432 19.91 -13.64 -24.90
CA ASN A 432 20.72 -14.74 -25.45
C ASN A 432 19.93 -15.75 -26.30
N TYR A 433 18.69 -15.43 -26.71
CA TYR A 433 17.87 -16.38 -27.45
C TYR A 433 18.24 -16.42 -28.94
N THR A 434 19.15 -17.32 -29.32
CA THR A 434 19.53 -17.61 -30.71
C THR A 434 18.69 -18.71 -31.37
N GLY A 435 17.51 -19.04 -30.83
CA GLY A 435 16.61 -20.03 -31.43
C GLY A 435 16.98 -21.51 -31.26
N SER A 436 18.04 -21.84 -30.50
CA SER A 436 18.44 -23.23 -30.23
C SER A 436 18.27 -23.60 -28.75
N LYS A 437 17.65 -24.77 -28.49
CA LYS A 437 17.51 -25.39 -27.16
C LYS A 437 18.85 -25.41 -26.42
N LYS A 438 18.90 -24.89 -25.19
CA LYS A 438 19.92 -25.26 -24.20
C LYS A 438 19.21 -25.77 -22.95
N SER A 439 19.42 -27.05 -22.66
CA SER A 439 19.27 -27.64 -21.34
C SER A 439 20.49 -27.25 -20.51
N GLY A 440 20.27 -26.60 -19.36
CA GLY A 440 21.34 -26.32 -18.41
C GLY A 440 20.75 -26.16 -17.02
N LYS A 441 20.82 -27.21 -16.20
CA LYS A 441 20.68 -27.09 -14.75
C LYS A 441 21.93 -26.37 -14.24
N VAL A 442 21.73 -25.31 -13.48
CA VAL A 442 22.76 -24.76 -12.58
C VAL A 442 22.60 -25.52 -11.26
N ASN A 443 23.66 -26.16 -10.79
CA ASN A 443 23.67 -26.81 -9.48
C ASN A 443 23.89 -25.73 -8.41
N ASP A 444 23.01 -25.70 -7.41
CA ASP A 444 23.03 -24.77 -6.27
C ASP A 444 24.24 -24.97 -5.33
N ASP A 445 24.96 -26.08 -5.43
CA ASP A 445 26.00 -26.46 -4.47
C ASP A 445 27.33 -25.72 -4.65
N ASP A 446 27.64 -25.18 -5.85
CA ASP A 446 28.92 -24.49 -6.11
C ASP A 446 28.94 -23.02 -5.62
N LEU A 447 27.78 -22.40 -5.43
CA LEU A 447 27.64 -21.01 -4.94
C LEU A 447 27.84 -20.89 -3.42
N ALA A 448 27.62 -21.98 -2.67
CA ALA A 448 27.78 -21.99 -1.23
C ALA A 448 29.26 -22.00 -0.78
N GLU A 449 30.18 -22.43 -1.65
CA GLU A 449 31.59 -22.59 -1.29
C GLU A 449 32.44 -21.35 -1.61
N GLN A 450 32.12 -20.60 -2.68
CA GLN A 450 32.80 -19.34 -3.00
C GLN A 450 32.48 -18.20 -2.01
N ASN A 451 31.24 -18.14 -1.51
CA ASN A 451 30.79 -17.11 -0.57
C ASN A 451 31.46 -17.17 0.81
N ARG A 452 32.00 -18.32 1.22
CA ARG A 452 32.73 -18.45 2.50
C ARG A 452 34.09 -17.74 2.51
N SER A 453 34.66 -17.45 1.34
CA SER A 453 35.99 -16.83 1.23
C SER A 453 35.97 -15.30 1.29
N LEU A 454 34.90 -14.65 0.82
CA LEU A 454 34.75 -13.19 0.78
C LEU A 454 34.32 -12.59 2.13
N ILE A 455 33.58 -13.35 2.94
CA ILE A 455 33.08 -12.94 4.27
C ILE A 455 34.21 -12.75 5.30
N LYS A 456 35.41 -13.30 5.05
CA LYS A 456 36.53 -13.23 6.01
C LYS A 456 37.30 -11.90 5.99
N GLN A 457 37.08 -11.01 5.00
CA GLN A 457 37.87 -9.78 4.84
C GLN A 457 37.15 -8.47 5.19
N ALA A 458 35.85 -8.48 5.49
CA ALA A 458 35.07 -7.26 5.78
C ALA A 458 34.71 -7.05 7.28
N ARG A 459 35.42 -7.72 8.20
CA ARG A 459 35.20 -7.53 9.66
C ARG A 459 35.99 -6.32 10.17
N GLN A 460 35.49 -5.11 9.93
CA GLN A 460 35.87 -3.91 10.70
C GLN A 460 34.91 -2.75 10.40
N THR A 461 33.70 -2.81 10.97
CA THR A 461 32.86 -1.62 11.16
C THR A 461 32.05 -1.78 12.45
N ASP A 462 32.02 -0.70 13.25
CA ASP A 462 31.48 -0.63 14.60
C ASP A 462 30.03 -1.13 14.72
N GLY A 463 29.89 -2.27 15.39
CA GLY A 463 28.58 -2.85 15.73
C GLY A 463 27.92 -2.08 16.87
N ARG A 464 26.77 -1.44 16.59
CA ARG A 464 25.84 -1.01 17.64
C ARG A 464 25.17 -2.24 18.25
N THR A 465 25.74 -2.77 19.32
CA THR A 465 25.00 -3.68 20.21
C THR A 465 24.04 -2.86 21.06
N ALA A 466 22.74 -3.06 20.86
CA ALA A 466 21.70 -2.44 21.70
C ALA A 466 21.93 -2.81 23.17
N ASN A 467 22.13 -1.80 24.03
CA ASN A 467 22.26 -2.02 25.47
C ASN A 467 20.93 -2.47 26.07
N ASP A 468 20.97 -3.38 27.04
CA ASP A 468 19.78 -4.03 27.60
C ASP A 468 18.93 -3.08 28.49
N LYS A 469 19.47 -1.90 28.83
CA LYS A 469 18.82 -0.78 29.51
C LYS A 469 19.35 0.58 28.99
N PRO A 470 18.50 1.61 28.89
CA PRO A 470 18.95 2.95 28.54
C PRO A 470 19.95 3.47 29.58
N VAL A 471 21.02 4.10 29.09
CA VAL A 471 22.13 4.61 29.90
C VAL A 471 21.85 6.04 30.34
N SER A 472 21.14 6.83 29.53
CA SER A 472 20.78 8.21 29.87
C SER A 472 19.42 8.61 29.30
N SER A 473 18.88 9.74 29.76
CA SER A 473 17.67 10.34 29.20
C SER A 473 17.90 11.82 28.95
N ILE A 474 17.39 12.33 27.83
CA ILE A 474 17.38 13.77 27.52
C ILE A 474 15.93 14.24 27.45
N ARG A 475 15.68 15.38 28.10
CA ARG A 475 14.44 16.15 27.93
C ARG A 475 14.71 17.31 26.99
N ILE A 476 13.86 17.49 26.00
CA ILE A 476 13.89 18.66 25.13
C ILE A 476 12.71 19.59 25.39
N ARG A 477 12.85 20.81 24.89
CA ARG A 477 11.77 21.73 24.58
C ARG A 477 11.72 21.95 23.07
N PHE A 478 10.54 21.89 22.47
CA PHE A 478 10.36 22.10 21.03
C PHE A 478 9.15 23.00 20.72
N VAL A 479 9.15 23.51 19.49
CA VAL A 479 8.07 24.31 18.90
C VAL A 479 7.45 23.59 17.70
N ARG A 480 6.18 23.88 17.43
CA ARG A 480 5.40 23.43 16.27
C ARG A 480 4.67 24.62 15.65
N GLY A 481 5.04 25.00 14.44
CA GLY A 481 4.50 26.16 13.74
C GLY A 481 3.26 25.88 12.88
N GLU A 482 2.84 26.91 12.16
CA GLU A 482 1.63 26.95 11.33
C GLU A 482 1.57 25.88 10.23
N SER A 483 2.68 25.64 9.52
CA SER A 483 2.75 24.70 8.39
C SER A 483 2.46 23.24 8.75
N VAL A 484 2.58 22.88 10.03
CA VAL A 484 2.46 21.51 10.56
C VAL A 484 1.40 21.39 11.66
N LYS A 485 0.58 22.42 11.87
CA LYS A 485 -0.43 22.45 12.94
C LYS A 485 -1.50 21.36 12.81
N PHE A 486 -1.72 20.84 11.60
CA PHE A 486 -2.69 19.76 11.33
C PHE A 486 -2.14 18.36 11.57
N LEU A 487 -0.87 18.21 11.98
CA LEU A 487 -0.35 16.92 12.40
C LEU A 487 -0.98 16.48 13.72
N SER A 488 -1.55 15.28 13.73
CA SER A 488 -2.04 14.68 14.97
C SER A 488 -0.87 14.30 15.89
N HIS A 489 -1.17 13.95 17.14
CA HIS A 489 -0.15 13.46 18.07
C HIS A 489 0.58 12.21 17.53
N LEU A 490 -0.14 11.30 16.87
CA LEU A 490 0.46 10.08 16.29
C LEU A 490 1.36 10.39 15.09
N ASP A 491 0.99 11.39 14.28
CA ASP A 491 1.83 11.84 13.16
C ASP A 491 3.10 12.52 13.69
N LEU A 492 2.98 13.34 14.74
CA LEU A 492 4.13 13.98 15.38
C LEU A 492 5.12 12.95 15.94
N MET A 493 4.62 11.90 16.61
CA MET A 493 5.47 10.78 17.05
C MET A 493 6.25 10.18 15.89
N LYS A 494 5.62 9.98 14.72
CA LYS A 494 6.30 9.43 13.54
C LYS A 494 7.33 10.38 12.94
N VAL A 495 7.04 11.68 12.94
CA VAL A 495 8.01 12.69 12.50
C VAL A 495 9.26 12.62 13.37
N PHE A 496 9.12 12.57 14.70
CA PHE A 496 10.25 12.41 15.61
C PHE A 496 10.96 11.06 15.41
N GLU A 497 10.22 9.95 15.26
CA GLU A 497 10.83 8.63 15.01
C GLU A 497 11.73 8.65 13.75
N ARG A 498 11.23 9.20 12.64
CA ARG A 498 12.01 9.29 11.40
C ARG A 498 13.19 10.26 11.53
N ALA A 499 13.00 11.40 12.22
CA ALA A 499 14.08 12.34 12.47
C ALA A 499 15.19 11.71 13.34
N LEU A 500 14.83 10.94 14.37
CA LEU A 500 15.78 10.23 15.23
C LEU A 500 16.57 9.20 14.43
N ARG A 501 15.92 8.42 13.57
CA ARG A 501 16.58 7.46 12.68
C ARG A 501 17.62 8.14 11.78
N ARG A 502 17.28 9.28 11.17
CA ARG A 502 18.20 10.05 10.29
C ARG A 502 19.29 10.83 11.04
N SER A 503 19.03 11.25 12.29
CA SER A 503 19.98 12.03 13.08
C SER A 503 21.22 11.24 13.52
N GLY A 504 21.16 9.91 13.38
CA GLY A 504 22.15 8.95 13.90
C GLY A 504 22.22 8.89 15.43
N LEU A 505 21.33 9.57 16.17
CA LEU A 505 21.39 9.67 17.62
C LEU A 505 21.32 8.27 18.25
N PRO A 506 22.02 8.01 19.36
CA PRO A 506 22.07 6.69 20.01
C PRO A 506 20.81 6.48 20.88
N VAL A 507 19.63 6.51 20.25
CA VAL A 507 18.34 6.40 20.93
C VAL A 507 18.06 4.93 21.27
N SER A 508 17.62 4.68 22.49
CA SER A 508 17.19 3.35 22.92
C SER A 508 15.88 2.96 22.25
N TYR A 509 15.76 1.69 21.88
CA TYR A 509 14.56 1.17 21.22
C TYR A 509 13.74 0.29 22.17
N SER A 510 12.42 0.26 21.97
CA SER A 510 11.53 -0.63 22.69
C SER A 510 11.84 -2.09 22.36
N LYS A 511 11.75 -2.96 23.36
CA LYS A 511 11.81 -4.41 23.14
C LYS A 511 10.53 -4.87 22.47
N GLY A 512 10.66 -5.73 21.47
CA GLY A 512 9.53 -6.36 20.80
C GLY A 512 9.57 -6.26 19.27
N PHE A 513 8.38 -6.20 18.69
CA PHE A 513 8.07 -6.73 17.36
C PHE A 513 8.28 -5.73 16.23
N ASN A 514 8.02 -4.47 16.55
CA ASN A 514 8.42 -3.31 15.79
C ASN A 514 9.15 -2.42 16.79
N PRO A 515 10.49 -2.45 16.84
CA PRO A 515 11.23 -1.63 17.76
C PRO A 515 11.03 -0.16 17.40
N HIS A 516 10.46 0.61 18.33
CA HIS A 516 10.28 2.04 18.18
C HIS A 516 11.23 2.79 19.13
N PRO A 517 11.72 3.98 18.75
CA PRO A 517 12.48 4.81 19.65
C PRO A 517 11.71 5.06 20.96
N GLN A 518 12.39 4.89 22.09
CA GLN A 518 11.81 5.14 23.40
C GLN A 518 11.73 6.64 23.64
N MET A 519 10.56 7.20 23.34
CA MET A 519 10.26 8.61 23.53
C MET A 519 8.86 8.83 24.12
N VAL A 520 8.71 9.95 24.82
CA VAL A 520 7.43 10.38 25.40
C VAL A 520 7.26 11.87 25.14
N LEU A 521 6.18 12.23 24.45
CA LEU A 521 5.74 13.62 24.29
C LEU A 521 4.89 14.07 25.50
N GLY A 522 5.04 15.34 25.90
CA GLY A 522 4.43 15.92 27.09
C GLY A 522 2.90 15.98 27.07
N LEU A 523 2.29 16.70 26.14
CA LEU A 523 0.83 16.77 26.02
C LEU A 523 0.36 16.43 24.59
N PRO A 524 -0.69 15.59 24.43
CA PRO A 524 -1.35 15.43 23.16
C PRO A 524 -2.28 16.62 22.90
N LEU A 525 -1.94 17.43 21.90
CA LEU A 525 -2.77 18.57 21.45
C LEU A 525 -3.66 18.19 20.27
N SER A 526 -4.78 18.89 20.16
CA SER A 526 -5.66 18.80 19.00
C SER A 526 -4.96 19.29 17.74
N VAL A 527 -5.41 18.78 16.59
CA VAL A 527 -5.01 19.32 15.27
C VAL A 527 -5.49 20.77 15.14
N GLY A 528 -4.74 21.57 14.41
CA GLY A 528 -5.02 23.00 14.20
C GLY A 528 -4.30 23.95 15.18
N MET A 529 -3.59 23.42 16.18
CA MET A 529 -2.89 24.24 17.18
C MET A 529 -1.40 24.38 16.88
N THR A 530 -0.81 25.54 17.15
CA THR A 530 0.65 25.72 17.21
C THR A 530 1.18 25.45 18.63
N ILE A 531 2.49 25.35 18.76
CA ILE A 531 3.19 25.10 20.02
C ILE A 531 4.40 26.03 20.09
N GLU A 532 4.42 26.90 21.09
CA GLU A 532 5.60 27.71 21.43
C GLU A 532 6.52 27.04 22.47
N CYS A 533 6.00 26.08 23.23
CA CYS A 533 6.76 25.36 24.25
C CYS A 533 6.09 24.03 24.61
N GLU A 534 6.63 22.92 24.11
CA GLU A 534 6.26 21.57 24.56
C GLU A 534 7.52 20.76 24.87
N HIS A 535 7.38 19.75 25.73
CA HIS A 535 8.50 18.93 26.17
C HIS A 535 8.40 17.51 25.63
N ALA A 536 9.55 16.89 25.41
CA ALA A 536 9.64 15.48 25.08
C ALA A 536 10.85 14.84 25.77
N ASP A 537 10.67 13.61 26.23
CA ASP A 537 11.73 12.81 26.83
C ASP A 537 12.17 11.72 25.85
N PHE A 538 13.49 11.56 25.67
CA PHE A 538 14.11 10.49 24.87
C PHE A 538 15.03 9.67 25.76
N GLN A 539 15.04 8.36 25.57
CA GLN A 539 15.98 7.44 26.22
C GLN A 539 17.13 7.13 25.27
N LEU A 540 18.36 7.10 25.78
CA LEU A 540 19.58 6.94 24.99
C LEU A 540 20.44 5.77 25.49
N ASP A 541 21.07 5.07 24.56
CA ASP A 541 21.98 3.96 24.83
C ASP A 541 23.37 4.43 25.26
N THR A 542 23.71 5.69 24.98
CA THR A 542 24.96 6.35 25.41
C THR A 542 24.67 7.78 25.83
N GLU A 543 25.58 8.40 26.59
CA GLU A 543 25.48 9.80 26.95
C GLU A 543 25.71 10.70 25.73
N VAL A 544 24.88 11.74 25.59
CA VAL A 544 25.00 12.75 24.53
C VAL A 544 24.92 14.12 25.17
N GLU A 545 25.81 15.02 24.78
CA GLU A 545 25.79 16.40 25.23
C GLU A 545 24.52 17.12 24.68
N PRO A 546 23.78 17.89 25.49
CA PRO A 546 22.51 18.49 25.07
C PRO A 546 22.59 19.36 23.80
N GLY A 547 23.63 20.17 23.63
CA GLY A 547 23.85 20.96 22.42
C GLY A 547 23.98 20.09 21.17
N GLY A 548 24.79 19.03 21.25
CA GLY A 548 24.94 18.03 20.20
C GLY A 548 23.63 17.30 19.87
N PHE A 549 22.78 17.03 20.87
CA PHE A 549 21.45 16.46 20.65
C PHE A 549 20.54 17.41 19.85
N ILE A 550 20.49 18.69 20.24
CA ILE A 550 19.68 19.72 19.57
C ILE A 550 20.08 19.85 18.10
N GLN A 551 21.39 19.99 17.83
CA GLN A 551 21.89 20.19 16.48
C GLN A 551 21.48 19.02 15.57
N ARG A 552 21.84 17.79 15.95
CA ARG A 552 21.60 16.60 15.14
C ARG A 552 20.12 16.31 14.90
N LEU A 553 19.28 16.55 15.90
CA LEU A 553 17.84 16.34 15.75
C LEU A 553 17.21 17.43 14.87
N ASN A 554 17.59 18.70 15.05
CA ASN A 554 17.10 19.81 14.20
C ASN A 554 17.51 19.65 12.74
N ASP A 555 18.74 19.18 12.46
CA ASP A 555 19.20 18.89 11.10
C ASP A 555 18.35 17.80 10.41
N SER A 556 17.64 17.00 11.20
CA SER A 556 16.77 15.92 10.72
C SER A 556 15.27 16.21 10.83
N LEU A 557 14.86 17.30 11.50
CA LEU A 557 13.46 17.66 11.65
C LEU A 557 12.96 18.43 10.41
N PRO A 558 11.67 18.30 10.06
CA PRO A 558 11.09 19.09 9.00
C PRO A 558 10.86 20.55 9.40
N ASP A 559 10.76 21.41 8.40
CA ASP A 559 10.34 22.80 8.57
C ASP A 559 9.02 22.88 9.36
N GLY A 560 8.99 23.80 10.33
CA GLY A 560 7.85 23.98 11.22
C GLY A 560 7.94 23.20 12.54
N ILE A 561 8.92 22.30 12.73
CA ILE A 561 9.22 21.71 14.04
C ILE A 561 10.67 21.99 14.40
N ARG A 562 10.92 22.51 15.60
CA ARG A 562 12.29 22.86 16.03
C ARG A 562 12.49 22.64 17.51
N VAL A 563 13.59 22.00 17.87
CA VAL A 563 14.08 21.90 19.24
C VAL A 563 14.76 23.21 19.63
N THR A 564 14.33 23.79 20.76
CA THR A 564 14.81 25.09 21.25
C THR A 564 15.66 24.98 22.51
N ALA A 565 15.58 23.86 23.25
CA ALA A 565 16.44 23.58 24.39
C ALA A 565 16.49 22.07 24.67
N ALA A 566 17.53 21.61 25.34
CA ALA A 566 17.67 20.24 25.82
C ALA A 566 18.45 20.21 27.14
N ALA A 567 18.17 19.22 27.99
CA ALA A 567 18.90 18.96 29.23
C ALA A 567 18.88 17.47 29.56
N VAL A 568 19.90 17.01 30.29
CA VAL A 568 19.91 15.64 30.85
C VAL A 568 18.74 15.50 31.83
N ASN A 569 17.93 14.47 31.64
CA ASN A 569 16.75 14.18 32.45
C ASN A 569 17.06 13.12 33.51
N ASN A 570 17.19 13.57 34.76
CA ASN A 570 17.39 12.70 35.92
C ASN A 570 16.08 12.31 36.63
N SER A 571 14.92 12.73 36.09
CA SER A 571 13.61 12.46 36.70
C SER A 571 13.11 11.05 36.34
N LYS A 572 12.66 10.31 37.35
CA LYS A 572 11.94 9.04 37.14
C LYS A 572 10.46 9.22 36.76
N LYS A 573 9.93 10.44 36.85
CA LYS A 573 8.53 10.73 36.55
C LYS A 573 8.36 11.02 35.05
N ASN A 574 7.36 10.37 34.45
CA ASN A 574 6.92 10.67 33.09
C ASN A 574 6.57 12.17 32.96
N ILE A 575 6.98 12.81 31.86
CA ILE A 575 6.70 14.22 31.58
C ILE A 575 5.21 14.58 31.73
N MET A 576 4.29 13.74 31.27
CA MET A 576 2.83 13.94 31.43
C MET A 576 2.39 14.06 32.89
N ALA A 577 3.11 13.41 33.82
CA ALA A 577 2.81 13.46 35.25
C ALA A 577 3.45 14.67 35.95
N ILE A 578 4.41 15.32 35.30
CA ILE A 578 5.08 16.52 35.81
C ILE A 578 4.34 17.78 35.37
N VAL A 579 3.82 17.81 34.14
CA VAL A 579 3.03 18.94 33.63
C VAL A 579 1.82 19.19 34.53
N ARG A 580 1.65 20.44 34.96
CA ARG A 580 0.56 20.87 35.86
C ARG A 580 -0.41 21.84 35.22
N ARG A 581 0.08 22.65 34.28
CA ARG A 581 -0.62 23.76 33.64
C ARG A 581 -0.08 23.94 32.23
N ALA A 582 -0.91 24.49 31.35
CA ALA A 582 -0.52 24.95 30.03
C ALA A 582 -1.16 26.31 29.77
N ASP A 583 -0.40 27.20 29.15
CA ASP A 583 -0.86 28.51 28.72
C ASP A 583 -1.31 28.42 27.26
N PHE A 584 -2.48 28.98 26.97
CA PHE A 584 -3.08 28.98 25.64
C PHE A 584 -3.33 30.40 25.19
N GLU A 585 -3.04 30.65 23.92
CA GLU A 585 -3.49 31.84 23.19
C GLU A 585 -4.52 31.38 22.16
N LEU A 586 -5.75 31.85 22.29
CA LEU A 586 -6.90 31.40 21.50
C LEU A 586 -7.48 32.58 20.73
N GLU A 587 -7.40 32.52 19.42
CA GLU A 587 -8.11 33.46 18.54
C GLU A 587 -9.56 33.02 18.42
N VAL A 588 -10.48 33.86 18.90
CA VAL A 588 -11.92 33.60 18.93
C VAL A 588 -12.61 34.60 18.02
N PHE A 589 -13.39 34.07 17.07
CA PHE A 589 -14.15 34.84 16.09
C PHE A 589 -15.63 34.57 16.26
N THR A 590 -16.46 35.62 16.22
CA THR A 590 -17.92 35.52 16.33
C THR A 590 -18.60 36.37 15.25
N ASP A 591 -19.71 35.86 14.72
CA ASP A 591 -20.57 36.55 13.75
C ASP A 591 -21.51 37.56 14.42
N GLU A 592 -21.50 37.60 15.75
CA GLU A 592 -22.15 38.62 16.57
C GLU A 592 -21.24 39.82 16.79
N LEU A 593 -21.84 41.02 16.81
CA LEU A 593 -21.12 42.23 17.20
C LEU A 593 -21.05 42.28 18.73
N LEU A 594 -19.96 41.78 19.29
CA LEU A 594 -19.68 41.80 20.71
C LEU A 594 -18.63 42.88 21.03
N PRO A 595 -18.94 43.92 21.82
CA PRO A 595 -17.95 44.90 22.26
C PRO A 595 -16.92 44.28 23.22
N TYR A 596 -15.67 44.72 23.14
CA TYR A 596 -14.58 44.26 24.01
C TYR A 596 -14.93 44.32 25.51
N GLY A 597 -15.52 45.44 25.96
CA GLY A 597 -15.92 45.59 27.36
C GLY A 597 -16.99 44.59 27.81
N ASP A 598 -17.88 44.16 26.92
CA ASP A 598 -18.89 43.13 27.22
C ASP A 598 -18.25 41.74 27.30
N ALA A 599 -17.36 41.41 26.37
CA ALA A 599 -16.61 40.16 26.39
C ALA A 599 -15.80 39.99 27.68
N THR A 600 -15.07 41.03 28.09
CA THR A 600 -14.29 41.02 29.34
C THR A 600 -15.19 40.89 30.57
N ARG A 601 -16.32 41.61 30.64
CA ARG A 601 -17.30 41.45 31.73
C ARG A 601 -17.89 40.04 31.79
N GLY A 602 -18.14 39.42 30.64
CA GLY A 602 -18.62 38.04 30.53
C GLY A 602 -17.63 37.04 31.12
N LEU A 603 -16.35 37.14 30.73
CA LEU A 603 -15.28 36.32 31.31
C LEU A 603 -15.13 36.53 32.82
N GLU A 604 -15.12 37.78 33.29
CA GLU A 604 -15.06 38.08 34.72
C GLU A 604 -16.23 37.47 35.49
N ALA A 605 -17.45 37.56 34.94
CA ALA A 605 -18.64 36.97 35.53
C ALA A 605 -18.55 35.44 35.57
N MET A 606 -18.01 34.79 34.52
CA MET A 606 -17.75 33.35 34.51
C MET A 606 -16.72 32.97 35.58
N MET A 607 -15.61 33.71 35.69
CA MET A 607 -14.53 33.42 36.64
C MET A 607 -14.92 33.59 38.11
N LYS A 608 -15.94 34.41 38.40
CA LYS A 608 -16.53 34.60 39.74
C LYS A 608 -17.51 33.48 40.15
N ARG A 609 -17.90 32.58 39.25
CA ARG A 609 -18.76 31.44 39.60
C ARG A 609 -17.98 30.41 40.43
N ASP A 610 -18.62 29.87 41.46
CA ASP A 610 -18.05 28.79 42.28
C ASP A 610 -18.03 27.43 41.54
N SER A 611 -18.88 27.28 40.52
CA SER A 611 -19.04 26.04 39.74
C SER A 611 -19.36 26.36 38.28
N ILE A 612 -18.75 25.62 37.36
CA ILE A 612 -18.99 25.68 35.91
C ILE A 612 -19.08 24.24 35.40
N ARG A 613 -20.27 23.78 35.04
CA ARG A 613 -20.50 22.45 34.47
C ARG A 613 -20.78 22.52 32.98
N ILE A 614 -20.06 21.71 32.20
CA ILE A 614 -20.21 21.64 30.73
C ILE A 614 -20.33 20.18 30.29
N GLY A 615 -21.22 19.93 29.33
CA GLY A 615 -21.35 18.64 28.67
C GLY A 615 -20.16 18.35 27.74
N LYS A 616 -19.36 17.35 28.10
CA LYS A 616 -18.29 16.81 27.26
C LYS A 616 -18.81 15.64 26.44
N GLU A 617 -18.82 15.80 25.13
CA GLU A 617 -19.16 14.74 24.18
C GLU A 617 -17.97 13.80 23.97
N THR A 618 -18.26 12.50 23.97
CA THR A 618 -17.27 11.45 23.69
C THR A 618 -17.86 10.50 22.67
N ARG A 619 -17.13 10.25 21.59
CA ARG A 619 -17.57 9.35 20.51
C ARG A 619 -17.00 7.95 20.73
N GLY A 620 -17.89 6.96 20.82
CA GLY A 620 -17.55 5.55 20.96
C GLY A 620 -17.02 4.93 19.67
N LYS A 621 -16.48 3.71 19.78
CA LYS A 621 -15.91 2.97 18.64
C LYS A 621 -16.93 2.66 17.55
N ARG A 622 -18.23 2.69 17.84
CA ARG A 622 -19.33 2.46 16.88
C ARG A 622 -19.97 3.76 16.40
N GLY A 623 -19.39 4.91 16.74
CA GLY A 623 -19.88 6.23 16.34
C GLY A 623 -20.95 6.82 17.26
N ASP A 624 -21.35 6.10 18.30
CA ASP A 624 -22.26 6.53 19.37
C ASP A 624 -21.70 7.74 20.15
N ILE A 625 -22.54 8.71 20.47
CA ILE A 625 -22.14 9.92 21.21
C ILE A 625 -22.67 9.81 22.64
N THR A 626 -21.75 9.96 23.60
CA THR A 626 -22.08 10.03 25.03
C THR A 626 -21.73 11.42 25.56
N VAL A 627 -22.64 12.04 26.32
CA VAL A 627 -22.40 13.35 26.94
C VAL A 627 -22.19 13.14 28.43
N LYS A 628 -21.05 13.60 28.96
CA LYS A 628 -20.77 13.59 30.39
C LYS A 628 -20.61 15.02 30.89
N GLU A 629 -21.42 15.42 31.87
CA GLU A 629 -21.19 16.68 32.57
C GLU A 629 -19.85 16.65 33.31
N THR A 630 -19.08 17.71 33.14
CA THR A 630 -17.76 17.88 33.75
C THR A 630 -17.71 19.24 34.44
N GLU A 631 -17.31 19.24 35.71
CA GLU A 631 -16.98 20.46 36.46
C GLU A 631 -15.61 20.99 36.01
N ILE A 632 -15.56 22.21 35.49
CA ILE A 632 -14.34 22.78 34.91
C ILE A 632 -13.79 23.99 35.68
N ARG A 633 -14.55 24.62 36.59
CA ARG A 633 -14.06 25.82 37.30
C ARG A 633 -12.72 25.58 38.03
N PRO A 634 -12.50 24.46 38.74
CA PRO A 634 -11.23 24.19 39.42
C PRO A 634 -10.04 23.95 38.47
N LEU A 635 -10.32 23.83 37.16
CA LEU A 635 -9.32 23.55 36.13
C LEU A 635 -8.88 24.81 35.39
N ILE A 636 -9.45 25.98 35.69
CA ILE A 636 -9.10 27.28 35.11
C ILE A 636 -8.33 28.09 36.16
N PHE A 637 -7.03 28.32 35.93
CA PHE A 637 -6.19 29.07 36.87
C PHE A 637 -6.26 30.57 36.62
N ASP A 638 -6.16 30.96 35.35
CA ASP A 638 -6.21 32.36 34.94
C ASP A 638 -6.76 32.45 33.51
N ALA A 639 -7.41 33.57 33.18
CA ALA A 639 -7.88 33.86 31.84
C ALA A 639 -8.08 35.37 31.66
N VAL A 640 -7.67 35.90 30.51
CA VAL A 640 -7.86 37.29 30.11
C VAL A 640 -8.25 37.39 28.63
N ILE A 641 -9.05 38.40 28.30
CA ILE A 641 -9.41 38.74 26.92
C ILE A 641 -8.66 40.02 26.52
N GLU A 642 -7.99 39.95 25.38
CA GLU A 642 -7.39 41.07 24.67
C GLU A 642 -8.15 41.35 23.37
N GLU A 643 -8.24 42.61 22.99
CA GLU A 643 -8.91 43.04 21.76
C GLU A 643 -8.02 42.74 20.54
N LEU A 644 -8.54 41.97 19.58
CA LEU A 644 -7.91 41.84 18.27
C LEU A 644 -8.40 42.97 17.37
N LYS A 645 -7.49 43.85 16.96
CA LYS A 645 -7.82 45.07 16.20
C LYS A 645 -8.37 44.80 14.80
N ALA A 646 -8.20 43.59 14.27
CA ALA A 646 -8.69 43.22 12.94
C ALA A 646 -8.98 41.71 12.84
N VAL A 647 -10.01 41.38 12.06
CA VAL A 647 -10.29 40.01 11.62
C VAL A 647 -9.33 39.66 10.47
N PRO A 648 -8.67 38.48 10.47
CA PRO A 648 -7.80 38.07 9.37
C PRO A 648 -8.52 38.03 8.02
N SER A 649 -7.78 38.19 6.92
CA SER A 649 -8.34 37.99 5.57
C SER A 649 -8.84 36.55 5.40
N GLY A 650 -10.03 36.39 4.79
CA GLY A 650 -10.74 35.13 4.67
C GLY A 650 -11.72 34.82 5.80
N TYR A 651 -11.82 35.71 6.80
CA TYR A 651 -12.70 35.58 7.97
C TYR A 651 -13.75 36.71 8.02
N GLU A 652 -14.07 37.36 6.90
CA GLU A 652 -14.89 38.59 6.82
C GLU A 652 -16.34 38.42 7.31
N VAL A 653 -16.81 37.18 7.49
CA VAL A 653 -18.14 36.87 8.04
C VAL A 653 -18.24 37.21 9.54
N PHE A 654 -17.11 37.23 10.24
CA PHE A 654 -17.07 37.49 11.68
C PHE A 654 -17.05 39.00 11.98
N LYS A 655 -17.85 39.43 12.95
CA LYS A 655 -18.03 40.84 13.33
C LYS A 655 -17.16 41.27 14.51
N SER A 656 -16.75 40.31 15.34
CA SER A 656 -15.83 40.56 16.46
C SER A 656 -14.73 39.48 16.52
N ALA A 657 -13.55 39.89 16.97
CA ALA A 657 -12.40 39.03 17.18
C ALA A 657 -11.75 39.32 18.54
N PHE A 658 -11.36 38.26 19.24
CA PHE A 658 -10.74 38.34 20.56
C PHE A 658 -9.54 37.40 20.66
N LEU A 659 -8.51 37.84 21.37
CA LEU A 659 -7.43 36.96 21.80
C LEU A 659 -7.69 36.59 23.26
N VAL A 660 -8.00 35.31 23.51
CA VAL A 660 -8.19 34.79 24.86
C VAL A 660 -6.91 34.12 25.30
N LYS A 661 -6.25 34.68 26.32
CA LYS A 661 -5.09 34.06 26.96
C LYS A 661 -5.55 33.34 28.22
N ALA A 662 -5.29 32.03 28.32
CA ALA A 662 -5.79 31.23 29.43
C ALA A 662 -4.74 30.25 29.97
N CYS A 663 -4.57 30.22 31.28
CA CYS A 663 -3.77 29.22 31.99
C CYS A 663 -4.70 28.11 32.51
N LEU A 664 -4.64 26.94 31.87
CA LEU A 664 -5.54 25.83 32.13
C LEU A 664 -4.81 24.64 32.75
N LYS A 665 -5.55 23.81 33.49
CA LYS A 665 -5.04 22.54 34.02
C LYS A 665 -4.68 21.59 32.87
N ALA A 666 -3.43 21.14 32.89
CA ALA A 666 -2.91 20.15 31.96
C ALA A 666 -2.10 19.07 32.69
N GLY A 667 -1.99 17.88 32.07
CA GLY A 667 -1.25 16.73 32.59
C GLY A 667 -2.12 15.51 32.88
N SER A 668 -1.49 14.45 33.39
CA SER A 668 -2.15 13.13 33.52
C SER A 668 -3.22 13.04 34.62
N GLN A 669 -3.19 13.94 35.62
CA GLN A 669 -4.19 13.93 36.71
C GLN A 669 -5.53 14.53 36.29
N ALA A 670 -5.49 15.62 35.52
CA ALA A 670 -6.64 16.31 34.96
C ALA A 670 -6.17 17.18 33.80
N ASN A 671 -7.01 17.30 32.77
CA ASN A 671 -6.70 18.08 31.57
C ASN A 671 -7.97 18.76 31.06
N LEU A 672 -7.98 20.09 31.07
CA LEU A 672 -9.05 20.91 30.47
C LEU A 672 -8.61 21.30 29.06
N SER A 673 -9.34 20.84 28.04
CA SER A 673 -9.06 21.24 26.66
C SER A 673 -9.52 22.68 26.40
N PRO A 674 -8.79 23.45 25.58
CA PRO A 674 -9.19 24.81 25.23
C PRO A 674 -10.58 24.88 24.57
N GLY A 675 -10.94 23.90 23.73
CA GLY A 675 -12.28 23.86 23.14
C GLY A 675 -13.41 23.70 24.16
N LEU A 676 -13.18 23.00 25.29
CA LEU A 676 -14.19 22.89 26.35
C LEU A 676 -14.27 24.16 27.19
N PHE A 677 -13.13 24.85 27.38
CA PHE A 677 -13.08 26.17 28.00
C PHE A 677 -13.82 27.22 27.17
N ILE A 678 -13.57 27.27 25.85
CA ILE A 678 -14.26 28.18 24.92
C ILE A 678 -15.76 27.86 24.83
N LYS A 679 -16.19 26.60 24.92
CA LYS A 679 -17.62 26.25 24.98
C LYS A 679 -18.31 26.79 26.25
N ALA A 680 -17.55 27.05 27.31
CA ALA A 680 -18.07 27.55 28.58
C ALA A 680 -18.09 29.07 28.68
N LEU A 681 -17.10 29.72 28.05
CA LEU A 681 -17.02 31.16 27.85
C LEU A 681 -18.10 31.60 26.87
#